data_AF-V4XSY7-F1
#
_entry.id   AF-V4XSY7-F1
#
_cell.length_a   1.000
_cell.length_b   1.000
_cell.length_c   1.000
_cell.angle_alpha   90.00
_cell.angle_beta   90.00
_cell.angle_gamma   90.00
#
_symmetry.space_group_name_H-M   'P 1'
#
loop_
_entity.id
_entity.type
_entity.pdbx_description
1 polymer ?
#
loop_
_entity_poly.entity_id
_entity_poly.type
_entity_poly.pdbx_seq_one_letter_code
_entity_poly.pdbx_strand_id
1 'polypeptide(L)'
;MVGDGHLKDGEERAVLSFYDEDAEVSEDFASDVNDVVRAPNGNANYEIDANEVARGDDYRGAQAVEQRIRSTRLYEYADKAGLVEEKLQVPDAVMRGSEEMARGFLRALFSADGGVQGNVETGVSVRLTSTSTGLLEEVQQLLLNFGIYSKIYGERHEAGLQEMPDGNGGTAVHERQADHDLVISKGNLVRFANEVGFLLDSKTDALDEKLSNYDRGPYSEGFEATVESVEHDGHEAVYDLTEPETSSFVANGLVVHNCGEQPLEEYEACNLGHINLSTLAADESPDWRVWSERHADEYASESEAVAAFLEEAVDWDAFDHRIEWGTRFLENVVTMSDFPVPEIEEKVRQMRKIGLGIMGLAQLYVQLGIQYGTGPGNEVAEQLMRHINHGSKHTSHELAEERGVFADWAESKYADPVRYREWFEHHTGESADDWADGYPIRNHNTTTIAPTGTTSMIGNTTGGCEPIYNVAYYKNVSDDVQGDEMLVEFDDYFLRTLTANGLDVDAVKEEAQEQMAANEFDGVNGLTTVPDPIAELFVVTGDLSGKQHAAVQCACQEGVDSAISKCIEEGTLVQTDQGLVPIEGFSNNDRPGTFSDVDGEYTIDGYEVTAHYYAGKKQSTRIRLDSGAELVGATESHRVLTPDGWQLLADLEEGDMVLGDFAVSHSDGGLTVEWVDDLRTSSNAVETPDRMTPEFAEFLGMIAADGGVYEETGRVEVTTDSMPVEDRYAELCDRLFDAQVNVEYDDRTENVRRVYLTSRNLARCVRSLVGEGTYEKRVPEQVIRGSSEEKLAFVRGLTLDGYNSSNGFTVYGGMSEDLAYGTAQLLRSFGVPKVYEGRKWVAESEAYAHQVTVSNELQDLVSAIEPHKNPEPQFVRYKVPVDPSELSLDNYETGTSAYYAARSARNRDSRYLFNETAKELGVEHSGIAYEVTKVDDVGPRELYDIEVEDAHQYLVNGMISHNTCNFPNDATPEDMDEVYRYIYEHGGKGVTVYRDGTRSKQVLTTRAENTEFADEGEAAEALVAQIEEVFGGIEGFLEHEGVRESVDAEVERLLAAADGETPVGKKRPRPDVLRGVTQRIDTGYGKLYVNINEDPEGGRPFELFANIGNSGGFTASFTEALAKTISTALRSGVDPREIADELQGIRSPKVAWDKGEQINSIPDAIGTALRRYLDGEVDKAYPQQQTIDEVGDEERRAPADTPEPDGGATVAAGGAEAGTGADVLDAGENPECPDCGSLALYYSEGCKTCESCGWSEC
;
A
#
# COMPACT_ATOMS: atom_id res chain seq x y z
N MET A 1 9.67 -26.99 46.81
CA MET A 1 8.62 -26.14 47.45
C MET A 1 7.66 -25.66 46.39
N VAL A 2 8.16 -24.97 45.35
CA VAL A 2 7.70 -25.21 43.97
C VAL A 2 7.73 -26.73 43.71
N GLY A 3 6.79 -27.24 42.92
CA GLY A 3 6.58 -28.68 42.75
C GLY A 3 5.81 -29.36 43.89
N ASP A 4 6.14 -30.60 44.27
CA ASP A 4 5.44 -31.43 45.29
C ASP A 4 5.20 -30.82 46.70
N GLY A 5 5.77 -29.65 46.99
CA GLY A 5 5.58 -28.95 48.27
C GLY A 5 4.15 -28.48 48.51
N HIS A 6 3.74 -28.46 49.78
CA HIS A 6 2.41 -28.02 50.19
C HIS A 6 2.52 -26.88 51.22
N LEU A 7 1.89 -25.75 50.93
CA LEU A 7 1.71 -24.62 51.85
C LEU A 7 0.29 -24.67 52.41
N LYS A 8 0.14 -24.33 53.70
CA LYS A 8 -1.15 -24.33 54.41
C LYS A 8 -1.32 -23.03 55.17
N ASP A 9 -1.97 -22.07 54.55
CA ASP A 9 -2.00 -20.69 55.02
C ASP A 9 -2.80 -20.55 56.31
N GLY A 10 -3.92 -21.27 56.41
CA GLY A 10 -4.71 -21.38 57.64
C GLY A 10 -4.00 -22.07 58.83
N GLU A 11 -2.82 -22.67 58.61
CA GLU A 11 -1.97 -23.27 59.65
C GLU A 11 -0.55 -22.65 59.72
N GLU A 12 -0.23 -21.64 58.89
CA GLU A 12 1.12 -21.10 58.66
C GLU A 12 2.19 -22.20 58.59
N ARG A 13 2.01 -23.18 57.68
CA ARG A 13 2.82 -24.40 57.67
C ARG A 13 3.17 -24.90 56.27
N ALA A 14 4.47 -25.01 56.00
CA ALA A 14 5.00 -25.75 54.87
C ALA A 14 5.10 -27.25 55.21
N VAL A 15 4.78 -28.09 54.25
CA VAL A 15 4.83 -29.55 54.32
C VAL A 15 5.48 -30.09 53.04
N LEU A 16 6.52 -30.90 53.18
CA LEU A 16 7.06 -31.73 52.11
C LEU A 16 6.74 -33.18 52.46
N SER A 17 6.32 -33.97 51.47
CA SER A 17 6.07 -35.41 51.62
C SER A 17 6.94 -36.15 50.61
N PHE A 18 7.70 -37.12 51.10
CA PHE A 18 8.59 -37.96 50.33
C PHE A 18 8.02 -39.38 50.35
N TYR A 19 7.89 -40.01 49.19
CA TYR A 19 7.30 -41.34 49.05
C TYR A 19 8.31 -42.32 48.47
N ASP A 20 8.33 -43.53 49.01
CA ASP A 20 9.11 -44.66 48.48
C ASP A 20 10.61 -44.31 48.20
N GLU A 21 11.04 -44.15 46.94
CA GLU A 21 12.44 -43.81 46.60
C GLU A 21 12.82 -42.37 47.01
N ASP A 22 11.88 -41.42 47.01
CA ASP A 22 12.15 -40.02 47.39
C ASP A 22 12.53 -39.89 48.89
N ALA A 23 12.24 -40.91 49.69
CA ALA A 23 12.60 -40.95 51.11
C ALA A 23 14.12 -40.89 51.34
N GLU A 24 14.93 -41.31 50.35
CA GLU A 24 16.39 -41.33 50.45
C GLU A 24 17.02 -39.94 50.66
N VAL A 25 16.40 -38.87 50.13
CA VAL A 25 16.88 -37.48 50.25
C VAL A 25 16.24 -36.70 51.40
N SER A 26 15.28 -37.28 52.12
CA SER A 26 14.45 -36.52 53.07
C SER A 26 15.19 -36.07 54.34
N GLU A 27 16.19 -36.85 54.80
CA GLU A 27 17.01 -36.50 55.98
C GLU A 27 17.98 -35.36 55.65
N ASP A 28 18.63 -35.41 54.48
CA ASP A 28 19.51 -34.35 54.00
C ASP A 28 18.73 -33.04 53.76
N PHE A 29 17.55 -33.13 53.11
CA PHE A 29 16.67 -31.97 52.92
C PHE A 29 16.18 -31.37 54.26
N ALA A 30 15.96 -32.21 55.28
CA ALA A 30 15.64 -31.73 56.62
C ALA A 30 16.82 -31.00 57.27
N SER A 31 18.07 -31.44 57.03
CA SER A 31 19.28 -30.74 57.45
C SER A 31 19.38 -29.36 56.78
N ASP A 32 19.31 -29.31 55.45
CA ASP A 32 19.39 -28.06 54.67
C ASP A 32 18.33 -27.03 55.11
N VAL A 33 17.10 -27.50 55.36
CA VAL A 33 16.01 -26.67 55.88
C VAL A 33 16.34 -26.09 57.27
N ASN A 34 17.03 -26.82 58.16
CA ASN A 34 17.43 -26.27 59.46
C ASN A 34 18.54 -25.22 59.36
N ASP A 35 19.43 -25.32 58.36
CA ASP A 35 20.52 -24.37 58.14
C ASP A 35 20.03 -23.03 57.56
N VAL A 36 19.01 -23.05 56.68
CA VAL A 36 18.50 -21.82 56.05
C VAL A 36 17.43 -21.10 56.87
N VAL A 37 16.60 -21.80 57.65
CA VAL A 37 15.52 -21.16 58.40
C VAL A 37 15.97 -20.58 59.75
N ARG A 38 15.29 -19.54 60.23
CA ARG A 38 15.60 -18.89 61.52
C ARG A 38 15.61 -19.88 62.70
N ALA A 39 16.30 -19.55 63.79
CA ALA A 39 16.27 -20.35 65.02
C ALA A 39 14.84 -20.47 65.62
N PRO A 40 14.55 -21.52 66.43
CA PRO A 40 13.27 -21.69 67.12
C PRO A 40 12.94 -20.53 68.09
N ASN A 41 11.65 -20.18 68.21
CA ASN A 41 11.22 -19.11 69.11
C ASN A 41 10.87 -19.66 70.51
N GLY A 42 11.50 -19.11 71.55
CA GLY A 42 11.22 -19.43 72.96
C GLY A 42 12.14 -20.49 73.56
N ASN A 43 11.69 -21.18 74.61
CA ASN A 43 12.48 -22.18 75.34
C ASN A 43 12.45 -23.59 74.70
N ALA A 44 11.79 -23.75 73.55
CA ALA A 44 11.69 -25.02 72.84
C ALA A 44 12.75 -25.07 71.73
N ASN A 45 13.86 -25.76 71.98
CA ASN A 45 14.84 -26.07 70.94
C ASN A 45 14.39 -27.34 70.22
N TYR A 46 13.86 -27.20 69.01
CA TYR A 46 13.45 -28.30 68.16
C TYR A 46 14.01 -28.09 66.75
N GLU A 47 14.62 -29.14 66.21
CA GLU A 47 15.03 -29.21 64.81
C GLU A 47 13.84 -29.68 63.97
N ILE A 48 13.93 -29.47 62.66
CA ILE A 48 12.97 -29.95 61.68
C ILE A 48 13.44 -31.31 61.19
N ASP A 49 12.70 -32.36 61.48
CA ASP A 49 13.05 -33.74 61.13
C ASP A 49 12.11 -34.30 60.05
N ALA A 50 12.58 -35.28 59.27
CA ALA A 50 11.73 -36.12 58.44
C ALA A 50 10.98 -37.14 59.32
N ASN A 51 9.64 -37.09 59.32
CA ASN A 51 8.80 -37.92 60.18
C ASN A 51 8.06 -39.00 59.37
N GLU A 52 8.28 -40.28 59.70
CA GLU A 52 7.59 -41.42 59.08
C GLU A 52 6.08 -41.45 59.45
N VAL A 53 5.21 -41.68 58.46
CA VAL A 53 3.75 -41.65 58.61
C VAL A 53 3.17 -43.06 58.46
N ALA A 54 2.95 -43.74 59.57
CA ALA A 54 2.33 -45.06 59.56
C ALA A 54 0.86 -45.02 59.09
N ARG A 55 0.55 -45.68 57.97
CA ARG A 55 -0.81 -45.95 57.47
C ARG A 55 -1.10 -47.47 57.49
N GLY A 56 -2.35 -47.85 57.31
CA GLY A 56 -2.77 -49.27 57.33
C GLY A 56 -2.46 -49.99 56.00
N ASP A 57 -2.38 -51.32 56.05
CA ASP A 57 -2.02 -52.21 54.92
C ASP A 57 -2.82 -51.96 53.62
N ASP A 58 -4.03 -51.40 53.74
CA ASP A 58 -4.96 -51.09 52.64
C ASP A 58 -4.55 -49.85 51.81
N TYR A 59 -3.64 -48.99 52.31
CA TYR A 59 -3.22 -47.75 51.64
C TYR A 59 -1.88 -47.95 50.90
N ARG A 60 -1.91 -47.96 49.55
CA ARG A 60 -0.77 -48.20 48.64
C ARG A 60 0.02 -49.52 48.83
N GLY A 61 -0.31 -50.32 49.85
CA GLY A 61 0.23 -51.67 50.08
C GLY A 61 1.30 -51.71 51.17
N ALA A 62 1.51 -52.90 51.74
CA ALA A 62 2.27 -53.13 52.97
C ALA A 62 3.80 -52.87 52.92
N GLN A 63 4.30 -52.17 51.88
CA GLN A 63 5.70 -51.75 51.75
C GLN A 63 5.87 -50.26 51.42
N ALA A 64 4.78 -49.50 51.27
CA ALA A 64 4.86 -48.08 50.93
C ALA A 64 5.45 -47.26 52.09
N VAL A 65 6.43 -46.40 51.78
CA VAL A 65 7.08 -45.50 52.75
C VAL A 65 6.56 -44.07 52.51
N GLU A 66 6.16 -43.37 53.58
CA GLU A 66 5.80 -41.96 53.55
C GLU A 66 6.55 -41.23 54.67
N GLN A 67 7.48 -40.34 54.31
CA GLN A 67 8.16 -39.45 55.24
C GLN A 67 7.71 -38.00 55.01
N ARG A 68 7.62 -37.20 56.08
CA ARG A 68 7.16 -35.81 56.00
C ARG A 68 8.01 -34.83 56.80
N ILE A 69 8.41 -33.76 56.14
CA ILE A 69 8.95 -32.56 56.79
C ILE A 69 7.79 -31.58 57.00
N ARG A 70 7.70 -30.96 58.19
CA ARG A 70 6.65 -29.96 58.52
C ARG A 70 7.24 -28.78 59.27
N SER A 71 7.11 -27.57 58.74
CA SER A 71 7.73 -26.39 59.33
C SER A 71 7.00 -25.08 59.04
N THR A 72 6.66 -24.34 60.10
CA THR A 72 6.28 -22.92 60.03
C THR A 72 7.49 -22.02 59.72
N ARG A 73 8.70 -22.42 60.13
CA ARG A 73 9.93 -21.66 59.85
C ARG A 73 10.29 -21.66 58.36
N LEU A 74 9.94 -22.73 57.65
CA LEU A 74 10.08 -22.85 56.20
C LEU A 74 8.95 -22.11 55.46
N TYR A 75 7.74 -22.10 56.03
CA TYR A 75 6.63 -21.29 55.52
C TYR A 75 7.01 -19.79 55.47
N GLU A 76 7.61 -19.25 56.54
CA GLU A 76 8.14 -17.87 56.59
C GLU A 76 9.23 -17.55 55.54
N TYR A 77 9.88 -18.56 54.97
CA TYR A 77 10.86 -18.39 53.88
C TYR A 77 10.22 -18.50 52.51
N ALA A 78 9.24 -19.40 52.34
CA ALA A 78 8.41 -19.47 51.14
C ALA A 78 7.62 -18.16 50.94
N ASP A 79 7.04 -17.62 52.02
CA ASP A 79 6.34 -16.33 52.07
C ASP A 79 7.20 -15.18 51.53
N LYS A 80 8.44 -15.02 52.03
CA LYS A 80 9.39 -14.01 51.57
C LYS A 80 9.87 -14.20 50.12
N ALA A 81 9.71 -15.40 49.56
CA ALA A 81 10.08 -15.74 48.21
C ALA A 81 8.88 -15.67 47.24
N GLY A 82 7.74 -15.10 47.65
CA GLY A 82 6.51 -15.01 46.84
C GLY A 82 5.67 -16.29 46.81
N LEU A 83 6.22 -17.43 47.22
CA LEU A 83 5.63 -18.76 47.02
C LEU A 83 4.33 -19.03 47.79
N VAL A 84 3.94 -18.16 48.74
CA VAL A 84 2.65 -18.21 49.42
C VAL A 84 1.55 -17.50 48.62
N GLU A 85 1.89 -16.43 47.90
CA GLU A 85 0.96 -15.73 47.02
C GLU A 85 0.80 -16.50 45.70
N GLU A 86 1.92 -16.93 45.12
CA GLU A 86 1.94 -17.74 43.90
C GLU A 86 3.03 -18.81 43.95
N LYS A 87 2.63 -20.07 44.07
CA LYS A 87 3.53 -21.21 44.29
C LYS A 87 4.26 -21.67 43.02
N LEU A 88 3.64 -21.53 41.85
CA LEU A 88 4.15 -22.04 40.58
C LEU A 88 4.85 -20.92 39.80
N GLN A 89 5.97 -20.46 40.35
CA GLN A 89 6.89 -19.48 39.75
C GLN A 89 8.35 -19.86 40.06
N VAL A 90 9.29 -19.30 39.31
CA VAL A 90 10.70 -19.18 39.67
C VAL A 90 10.88 -17.89 40.47
N PRO A 91 11.22 -17.94 41.78
CA PRO A 91 11.36 -16.71 42.58
C PRO A 91 12.37 -15.73 41.96
N ASP A 92 12.08 -14.43 42.01
CA ASP A 92 12.96 -13.36 41.49
C ASP A 92 14.42 -13.46 42.00
N ALA A 93 14.61 -13.93 43.23
CA ALA A 93 15.92 -14.18 43.83
C ALA A 93 16.73 -15.31 43.16
N VAL A 94 16.07 -16.19 42.39
CA VAL A 94 16.68 -17.22 41.54
C VAL A 94 16.89 -16.66 40.12
N MET A 95 15.91 -15.96 39.54
CA MET A 95 16.02 -15.32 38.22
C MET A 95 17.18 -14.32 38.15
N ARG A 96 17.36 -13.51 39.20
CA ARG A 96 18.48 -12.56 39.38
C ARG A 96 19.64 -13.15 40.19
N GLY A 97 19.62 -14.46 40.42
CA GLY A 97 20.55 -15.18 41.28
C GLY A 97 21.90 -15.47 40.63
N SER A 98 22.75 -16.22 41.34
CA SER A 98 23.96 -16.78 40.72
C SER A 98 23.63 -18.03 39.89
N GLU A 99 24.54 -18.39 38.99
CA GLU A 99 24.48 -19.65 38.23
C GLU A 99 24.26 -20.88 39.14
N GLU A 100 24.91 -20.93 40.31
CA GLU A 100 24.69 -22.01 41.29
C GLU A 100 23.26 -22.04 41.85
N MET A 101 22.61 -20.87 42.02
CA MET A 101 21.23 -20.78 42.49
C MET A 101 20.24 -21.27 41.42
N ALA A 102 20.42 -20.84 40.16
CA ALA A 102 19.62 -21.33 39.04
C ALA A 102 19.81 -22.85 38.86
N ARG A 103 21.05 -23.33 38.84
CA ARG A 103 21.40 -24.77 38.74
C ARG A 103 20.78 -25.59 39.88
N GLY A 104 20.86 -25.09 41.12
CA GLY A 104 20.27 -25.73 42.29
C GLY A 104 18.75 -25.80 42.25
N PHE A 105 18.09 -24.71 41.83
CA PHE A 105 16.64 -24.66 41.65
C PHE A 105 16.16 -25.62 40.57
N LEU A 106 16.75 -25.56 39.37
CA LEU A 106 16.45 -26.46 38.25
C LEU A 106 16.63 -27.93 38.67
N ARG A 107 17.79 -28.28 39.25
CA ARG A 107 18.06 -29.64 39.73
C ARG A 107 17.01 -30.12 40.72
N ALA A 108 16.63 -29.30 41.70
CA ALA A 108 15.61 -29.67 42.68
C ALA A 108 14.22 -29.85 42.05
N LEU A 109 13.82 -28.96 41.13
CA LEU A 109 12.51 -29.01 40.46
C LEU A 109 12.38 -30.23 39.54
N PHE A 110 13.38 -30.48 38.68
CA PHE A 110 13.43 -31.68 37.84
C PHE A 110 13.54 -32.98 38.67
N SER A 111 14.07 -32.92 39.90
CA SER A 111 14.15 -34.10 40.77
C SER A 111 12.85 -34.47 41.45
N ALA A 112 11.99 -33.49 41.77
CA ALA A 112 10.64 -33.74 42.24
C ALA A 112 9.74 -34.11 41.05
N ASP A 113 9.32 -33.10 40.30
CA ASP A 113 8.24 -33.17 39.31
C ASP A 113 8.72 -33.64 37.91
N GLY A 114 10.04 -33.67 37.66
CA GLY A 114 10.61 -34.08 36.38
C GLY A 114 10.95 -35.57 36.25
N GLY A 115 11.18 -36.05 35.02
CA GLY A 115 11.55 -37.45 34.77
C GLY A 115 12.08 -37.74 33.37
N VAL A 116 12.69 -38.92 33.20
CA VAL A 116 13.30 -39.35 31.93
C VAL A 116 12.39 -40.31 31.17
N GLN A 117 11.97 -39.94 29.97
CA GLN A 117 10.99 -40.66 29.16
C GLN A 117 11.54 -41.12 27.80
N GLY A 118 10.82 -42.04 27.16
CA GLY A 118 11.13 -42.54 25.82
C GLY A 118 12.28 -43.56 25.74
N ASN A 119 12.68 -43.88 24.52
CA ASN A 119 13.75 -44.82 24.17
C ASN A 119 14.41 -44.39 22.84
N VAL A 120 15.45 -45.10 22.38
CA VAL A 120 16.20 -44.70 21.17
C VAL A 120 15.37 -44.74 19.88
N GLU A 121 14.35 -45.59 19.77
CA GLU A 121 13.45 -45.68 18.61
C GLU A 121 12.40 -44.54 18.61
N THR A 122 11.90 -44.14 19.78
CA THR A 122 10.86 -43.10 19.93
C THR A 122 11.39 -41.71 20.30
N GLY A 123 12.71 -41.57 20.44
CA GLY A 123 13.35 -40.42 21.07
C GLY A 123 13.37 -40.51 22.60
N VAL A 124 14.53 -40.20 23.20
CA VAL A 124 14.70 -39.99 24.64
C VAL A 124 14.44 -38.51 24.96
N SER A 125 13.80 -38.23 26.10
CA SER A 125 13.64 -36.87 26.60
C SER A 125 13.73 -36.81 28.13
N VAL A 126 14.21 -35.68 28.66
CA VAL A 126 13.93 -35.26 30.04
C VAL A 126 12.72 -34.34 29.97
N ARG A 127 11.72 -34.58 30.82
CA ARG A 127 10.48 -33.80 30.87
C ARG A 127 10.23 -33.23 32.25
N LEU A 128 9.61 -32.05 32.29
CA LEU A 128 9.02 -31.44 33.48
C LEU A 128 7.56 -31.11 33.13
N THR A 129 6.62 -31.68 33.88
CA THR A 129 5.17 -31.47 33.65
C THR A 129 4.64 -30.49 34.70
N SER A 130 3.89 -29.46 34.27
CA SER A 130 3.36 -28.40 35.13
C SER A 130 1.97 -27.97 34.68
N THR A 131 1.12 -27.51 35.59
CA THR A 131 -0.16 -26.84 35.27
C THR A 131 -0.03 -25.32 35.11
N SER A 132 1.18 -24.78 35.26
CA SER A 132 1.53 -23.38 34.99
C SER A 132 2.50 -23.32 33.82
N THR A 133 2.11 -22.68 32.72
CA THR A 133 2.97 -22.40 31.56
C THR A 133 4.05 -21.40 31.94
N GLY A 134 3.71 -20.34 32.69
CA GLY A 134 4.67 -19.33 33.17
C GLY A 134 5.87 -19.94 33.92
N LEU A 135 5.63 -20.90 34.81
CA LEU A 135 6.73 -21.63 35.48
C LEU A 135 7.64 -22.37 34.47
N LEU A 136 7.09 -22.89 33.38
CA LEU A 136 7.86 -23.57 32.34
C LEU A 136 8.63 -22.58 31.47
N GLU A 137 8.07 -21.42 31.15
CA GLU A 137 8.73 -20.33 30.41
C GLU A 137 9.92 -19.77 31.21
N GLU A 138 9.72 -19.48 32.50
CA GLU A 138 10.80 -19.05 33.39
C GLU A 138 11.90 -20.12 33.53
N VAL A 139 11.52 -21.41 33.58
CA VAL A 139 12.47 -22.54 33.57
C VAL A 139 13.20 -22.65 32.22
N GLN A 140 12.53 -22.40 31.09
CA GLN A 140 13.11 -22.39 29.75
C GLN A 140 14.15 -21.27 29.63
N GLN A 141 13.84 -20.06 30.11
CA GLN A 141 14.79 -18.94 30.20
C GLN A 141 16.02 -19.30 31.06
N LEU A 142 15.83 -19.92 32.23
CA LEU A 142 16.95 -20.39 33.05
C LEU A 142 17.79 -21.48 32.36
N LEU A 143 17.19 -22.35 31.54
CA LEU A 143 17.90 -23.38 30.78
C LEU A 143 18.74 -22.79 29.62
N LEU A 144 18.25 -21.73 28.98
CA LEU A 144 19.00 -21.00 27.93
C LEU A 144 20.33 -20.42 28.46
N ASN A 145 20.40 -19.99 29.72
CA ASN A 145 21.65 -19.55 30.36
C ASN A 145 22.74 -20.64 30.43
N PHE A 146 22.36 -21.92 30.43
CA PHE A 146 23.29 -23.06 30.32
C PHE A 146 23.48 -23.54 28.86
N GLY A 147 22.92 -22.80 27.90
CA GLY A 147 22.84 -23.19 26.50
C GLY A 147 22.09 -24.51 26.31
N ILE A 148 21.03 -24.75 27.09
CA ILE A 148 20.14 -25.91 26.97
C ILE A 148 18.84 -25.43 26.33
N TYR A 149 18.65 -25.77 25.04
CA TYR A 149 17.36 -25.56 24.39
C TYR A 149 16.33 -26.60 24.86
N SER A 150 15.09 -26.16 25.03
CA SER A 150 13.95 -26.99 25.42
C SER A 150 12.67 -26.45 24.77
N LYS A 151 11.74 -27.34 24.43
CA LYS A 151 10.43 -26.96 23.88
C LYS A 151 9.32 -27.25 24.89
N ILE A 152 8.43 -26.28 25.08
CA ILE A 152 7.19 -26.44 25.85
C ILE A 152 6.12 -27.01 24.91
N TYR A 153 5.33 -27.96 25.42
CA TYR A 153 4.18 -28.54 24.74
C TYR A 153 2.95 -28.26 25.59
N GLY A 154 2.04 -27.43 25.08
CA GLY A 154 0.78 -27.11 25.73
C GLY A 154 -0.18 -28.31 25.82
N GLU A 155 -1.08 -28.26 26.80
CA GLU A 155 -2.27 -29.12 26.93
C GLU A 155 -2.02 -30.62 26.69
N ARG A 156 -0.93 -31.13 27.28
CA ARG A 156 -0.53 -32.54 27.20
C ARG A 156 -1.61 -33.49 27.68
N HIS A 157 -2.36 -33.07 28.69
CA HIS A 157 -3.66 -33.63 29.07
C HIS A 157 -4.64 -32.48 29.29
N GLU A 158 -5.83 -32.58 28.69
CA GLU A 158 -6.92 -31.62 28.84
C GLU A 158 -7.44 -31.54 30.30
N ALA A 159 -8.02 -30.40 30.67
CA ALA A 159 -8.70 -30.23 31.94
C ALA A 159 -9.95 -31.11 32.03
N GLY A 160 -10.19 -31.74 33.19
CA GLY A 160 -11.33 -32.66 33.31
C GLY A 160 -11.54 -33.31 34.68
N LEU A 161 -12.66 -34.04 34.79
CA LEU A 161 -13.02 -34.81 35.98
C LEU A 161 -12.31 -36.16 35.99
N GLN A 162 -11.24 -36.28 36.79
CA GLN A 162 -10.46 -37.51 36.93
C GLN A 162 -10.75 -38.20 38.27
N GLU A 163 -10.95 -39.52 38.24
CA GLU A 163 -11.04 -40.31 39.47
C GLU A 163 -9.64 -40.50 40.07
N MET A 164 -9.37 -39.85 41.20
CA MET A 164 -8.07 -39.83 41.87
C MET A 164 -8.18 -40.33 43.33
N PRO A 165 -7.07 -40.76 43.97
CA PRO A 165 -7.11 -41.21 45.37
C PRO A 165 -7.53 -40.10 46.34
N ASP A 166 -8.53 -40.35 47.18
CA ASP A 166 -9.14 -39.36 48.09
C ASP A 166 -8.27 -38.99 49.32
N GLY A 167 -7.01 -39.43 49.35
CA GLY A 167 -6.09 -39.31 50.47
C GLY A 167 -6.38 -40.23 51.68
N ASN A 168 -7.54 -40.88 51.74
CA ASN A 168 -7.99 -41.77 52.82
C ASN A 168 -7.98 -43.27 52.43
N GLY A 169 -7.65 -43.58 51.18
CA GLY A 169 -7.61 -44.95 50.63
C GLY A 169 -8.85 -45.35 49.82
N GLY A 170 -9.75 -44.40 49.56
CA GLY A 170 -10.76 -44.50 48.52
C GLY A 170 -10.35 -43.74 47.26
N THR A 171 -11.28 -43.65 46.32
CA THR A 171 -11.21 -42.77 45.16
C THR A 171 -12.30 -41.70 45.24
N ALA A 172 -11.98 -40.51 44.77
CA ALA A 172 -12.90 -39.39 44.63
C ALA A 172 -12.72 -38.78 43.23
N VAL A 173 -13.76 -38.14 42.72
CA VAL A 173 -13.67 -37.39 41.46
C VAL A 173 -13.12 -36.01 41.79
N HIS A 174 -12.02 -35.64 41.13
CA HIS A 174 -11.36 -34.35 41.25
C HIS A 174 -11.36 -33.63 39.90
N GLU A 175 -11.55 -32.32 39.91
CA GLU A 175 -11.27 -31.46 38.76
C GLU A 175 -9.74 -31.31 38.65
N ARG A 176 -9.19 -31.69 37.50
CA ARG A 176 -7.78 -31.53 37.14
C ARG A 176 -7.69 -30.42 36.09
N GLN A 177 -6.74 -29.51 36.26
CA GLN A 177 -6.39 -28.49 35.24
C GLN A 177 -5.62 -29.14 34.08
N ALA A 178 -5.55 -28.47 32.93
CA ALA A 178 -4.65 -28.89 31.87
C ALA A 178 -3.19 -28.88 32.37
N ASP A 179 -2.35 -29.76 31.84
CA ASP A 179 -0.91 -29.74 32.10
C ASP A 179 -0.07 -29.69 30.83
N HIS A 180 1.13 -29.16 30.99
CA HIS A 180 2.05 -28.74 29.94
C HIS A 180 3.39 -29.43 30.18
N ASP A 181 4.06 -29.89 29.12
CA ASP A 181 5.35 -30.60 29.19
C ASP A 181 6.47 -29.69 28.67
N LEU A 182 7.41 -29.29 29.52
CA LEU A 182 8.71 -28.79 29.05
C LEU A 182 9.63 -29.98 28.76
N VAL A 183 10.18 -30.03 27.55
CA VAL A 183 10.89 -31.19 27.01
C VAL A 183 12.29 -30.80 26.56
N ILE A 184 13.29 -31.44 27.17
CA ILE A 184 14.69 -31.40 26.74
C ILE A 184 14.96 -32.68 25.94
N SER A 185 15.51 -32.55 24.73
CA SER A 185 15.78 -33.67 23.82
C SER A 185 17.11 -33.49 23.07
N LYS A 186 17.42 -34.39 22.12
CA LYS A 186 18.61 -34.28 21.24
C LYS A 186 19.89 -34.00 22.05
N GLY A 187 20.83 -33.22 21.51
CA GLY A 187 22.12 -32.89 22.15
C GLY A 187 21.99 -32.13 23.47
N ASN A 188 20.84 -31.45 23.69
CA ASN A 188 20.54 -30.74 24.92
C ASN A 188 20.42 -31.68 26.14
N LEU A 189 20.10 -32.97 25.94
CA LEU A 189 20.16 -33.99 27.00
C LEU A 189 21.56 -34.14 27.61
N VAL A 190 22.61 -34.09 26.78
CA VAL A 190 24.00 -34.24 27.23
C VAL A 190 24.43 -33.00 28.01
N ARG A 191 23.97 -31.80 27.60
CA ARG A 191 24.19 -30.57 28.37
C ARG A 191 23.43 -30.61 29.70
N PHE A 192 22.17 -31.03 29.71
CA PHE A 192 21.40 -31.19 30.95
C PHE A 192 22.03 -32.17 31.93
N ALA A 193 22.53 -33.32 31.48
CA ALA A 193 23.20 -34.31 32.33
C ALA A 193 24.49 -33.77 32.98
N ASN A 194 25.27 -32.97 32.24
CA ASN A 194 26.51 -32.37 32.74
C ASN A 194 26.27 -31.16 33.63
N GLU A 195 25.34 -30.27 33.25
CA GLU A 195 25.16 -28.98 33.93
C GLU A 195 24.11 -29.05 35.05
N VAL A 196 22.94 -29.65 34.80
CA VAL A 196 21.82 -29.66 35.75
C VAL A 196 21.75 -30.98 36.51
N GLY A 197 21.39 -32.09 35.86
CA GLY A 197 21.23 -33.41 36.48
C GLY A 197 20.07 -33.51 37.50
N PHE A 198 20.02 -34.63 38.23
CA PHE A 198 19.04 -34.89 39.29
C PHE A 198 19.70 -35.04 40.67
N LEU A 199 18.90 -34.95 41.74
CA LEU A 199 19.26 -35.28 43.12
C LEU A 199 19.11 -36.78 43.43
N LEU A 200 18.20 -37.46 42.72
CA LEU A 200 17.91 -38.88 42.91
C LEU A 200 18.80 -39.72 41.99
N ASP A 201 19.61 -40.61 42.59
CA ASP A 201 20.48 -41.52 41.85
C ASP A 201 19.67 -42.37 40.84
N SER A 202 18.45 -42.80 41.18
CA SER A 202 17.60 -43.59 40.26
C SER A 202 17.16 -42.83 39.00
N LYS A 203 16.96 -41.50 39.08
CA LYS A 203 16.67 -40.65 37.89
C LYS A 203 17.94 -40.36 37.08
N THR A 204 19.09 -40.20 37.74
CA THR A 204 20.41 -40.05 37.08
C THR A 204 20.80 -41.32 36.32
N ASP A 205 20.77 -42.48 36.98
CA ASP A 205 21.05 -43.79 36.36
C ASP A 205 20.12 -44.06 35.18
N ALA A 206 18.83 -43.68 35.27
CA ALA A 206 17.88 -43.83 34.17
C ALA A 206 18.17 -42.92 32.97
N LEU A 207 18.76 -41.73 33.17
CA LEU A 207 19.23 -40.87 32.09
C LEU A 207 20.50 -41.43 31.45
N ASP A 208 21.47 -41.83 32.27
CA ASP A 208 22.74 -42.41 31.82
C ASP A 208 22.55 -43.74 31.06
N GLU A 209 21.65 -44.62 31.53
CA GLU A 209 21.29 -45.84 30.81
C GLU A 209 20.74 -45.48 29.42
N LYS A 210 19.77 -44.56 29.33
CA LYS A 210 19.17 -44.16 28.05
C LYS A 210 20.17 -43.46 27.12
N LEU A 211 21.07 -42.62 27.64
CA LEU A 211 22.14 -42.00 26.85
C LEU A 211 23.16 -43.04 26.36
N SER A 212 23.49 -44.06 27.18
CA SER A 212 24.42 -45.14 26.79
C SER A 212 23.91 -46.03 25.66
N ASN A 213 22.60 -46.02 25.40
CA ASN A 213 21.97 -46.76 24.30
C ASN A 213 22.12 -46.07 22.93
N TYR A 214 22.67 -44.84 22.84
CA TYR A 214 22.94 -44.16 21.58
C TYR A 214 24.33 -44.52 21.01
N ASP A 215 24.39 -45.21 19.87
CA ASP A 215 25.64 -45.60 19.17
C ASP A 215 26.57 -44.42 18.81
N ARG A 216 26.01 -43.21 18.65
CA ARG A 216 26.74 -41.98 18.23
C ARG A 216 26.43 -40.76 19.09
N GLY A 217 25.76 -40.95 20.23
CA GLY A 217 25.09 -39.88 20.97
C GLY A 217 23.79 -39.40 20.29
N PRO A 218 23.03 -38.51 20.96
CA PRO A 218 21.86 -37.86 20.37
C PRO A 218 22.22 -36.94 19.20
N TYR A 219 21.25 -36.64 18.33
CA TYR A 219 21.40 -35.66 17.24
C TYR A 219 21.77 -34.27 17.77
N SER A 220 22.51 -33.48 16.99
CA SER A 220 22.69 -32.04 17.25
C SER A 220 21.41 -31.26 16.97
N GLU A 221 21.29 -30.10 17.61
CA GLU A 221 20.19 -29.14 17.44
C GLU A 221 20.82 -27.76 17.22
N GLY A 222 20.27 -26.98 16.28
CA GLY A 222 20.67 -25.60 16.05
C GLY A 222 19.99 -24.66 17.05
N PHE A 223 20.48 -23.42 17.13
CA PHE A 223 19.79 -22.30 17.80
C PHE A 223 19.01 -21.47 16.78
N GLU A 224 18.45 -22.15 15.78
CA GLU A 224 17.56 -21.60 14.78
C GLU A 224 16.13 -21.91 15.24
N ALA A 225 15.32 -20.86 15.43
CA ALA A 225 13.90 -20.99 15.70
C ALA A 225 13.13 -20.70 14.42
N THR A 226 12.13 -21.53 14.12
CA THR A 226 11.05 -21.16 13.20
C THR A 226 9.97 -20.50 14.05
N VAL A 227 9.42 -19.39 13.60
CA VAL A 227 8.26 -18.77 14.26
C VAL A 227 7.12 -19.79 14.29
N GLU A 228 6.50 -19.97 15.44
CA GLU A 228 5.42 -20.95 15.65
C GLU A 228 4.04 -20.29 15.58
N SER A 229 3.97 -19.00 15.94
CA SER A 229 2.87 -18.07 15.73
C SER A 229 3.32 -16.64 16.06
N VAL A 230 2.87 -15.65 15.29
CA VAL A 230 2.81 -14.23 15.67
C VAL A 230 1.40 -13.90 16.15
N GLU A 231 1.33 -13.35 17.36
CA GLU A 231 0.11 -12.94 18.02
C GLU A 231 0.21 -11.44 18.32
N HIS A 232 -0.82 -10.66 17.95
CA HIS A 232 -0.84 -9.23 18.21
C HIS A 232 -1.08 -8.94 19.71
N ASP A 233 -0.05 -8.40 20.38
CA ASP A 233 -0.04 -8.13 21.83
C ASP A 233 -0.69 -6.78 22.23
N GLY A 234 -1.05 -5.95 21.24
CA GLY A 234 -1.64 -4.63 21.48
C GLY A 234 -0.63 -3.54 21.85
N HIS A 235 -1.15 -2.45 22.42
CA HIS A 235 -0.34 -1.29 22.81
C HIS A 235 0.34 -1.49 24.17
N GLU A 236 1.40 -2.29 24.17
CA GLU A 236 2.33 -2.46 25.29
C GLU A 236 3.28 -1.25 25.43
N ALA A 237 3.83 -1.07 26.63
CA ALA A 237 4.93 -0.13 26.82
C ALA A 237 6.24 -0.78 26.35
N VAL A 238 6.58 -0.61 25.07
CA VAL A 238 7.83 -1.15 24.51
C VAL A 238 9.06 -0.35 24.95
N TYR A 239 10.20 -1.03 25.07
CA TYR A 239 11.48 -0.45 25.47
C TYR A 239 12.59 -0.93 24.53
N ASP A 240 13.13 -0.01 23.72
CA ASP A 240 14.34 -0.26 22.94
C ASP A 240 15.61 0.06 23.76
N LEU A 241 16.72 -0.60 23.44
CA LEU A 241 18.04 -0.34 24.01
C LEU A 241 19.11 -0.36 22.92
N THR A 242 19.91 0.70 22.85
CA THR A 242 21.00 0.80 21.88
C THR A 242 22.21 -0.02 22.32
N GLU A 243 22.57 -1.05 21.55
CA GLU A 243 23.87 -1.73 21.66
C GLU A 243 24.87 -1.08 20.66
N PRO A 244 26.00 -0.51 21.10
CA PRO A 244 26.82 0.35 20.24
C PRO A 244 27.85 -0.38 19.34
N GLU A 245 28.11 -1.68 19.52
CA GLU A 245 29.06 -2.44 18.67
C GLU A 245 28.35 -3.19 17.54
N THR A 246 27.15 -3.74 17.78
CA THR A 246 26.40 -4.57 16.81
C THR A 246 25.00 -4.06 16.51
N SER A 247 24.55 -2.94 17.11
CA SER A 247 23.18 -2.41 17.01
C SER A 247 22.08 -3.44 17.33
N SER A 248 22.45 -4.48 18.09
CA SER A 248 21.62 -5.66 18.32
C SER A 248 21.94 -6.34 19.64
N PHE A 249 20.92 -6.95 20.26
CA PHE A 249 21.00 -7.55 21.59
C PHE A 249 20.15 -8.83 21.68
N VAL A 250 20.29 -9.60 22.76
CA VAL A 250 19.54 -10.84 22.96
C VAL A 250 18.35 -10.62 23.89
N ALA A 251 17.12 -10.71 23.36
CA ALA A 251 15.86 -10.62 24.10
C ALA A 251 15.16 -11.99 24.09
N ASN A 252 14.83 -12.55 25.26
CA ASN A 252 14.21 -13.88 25.42
C ASN A 252 14.91 -15.06 24.68
N GLY A 253 16.18 -14.90 24.29
CA GLY A 253 16.95 -15.88 23.52
C GLY A 253 16.95 -15.65 22.00
N LEU A 254 16.22 -14.64 21.51
CA LEU A 254 16.23 -14.15 20.14
C LEU A 254 17.20 -12.97 20.00
N VAL A 255 17.77 -12.75 18.82
CA VAL A 255 18.59 -11.56 18.50
C VAL A 255 17.70 -10.50 17.87
N VAL A 256 17.70 -9.28 18.42
CA VAL A 256 16.86 -8.14 18.00
C VAL A 256 17.73 -6.89 17.76
N HIS A 257 17.24 -5.92 16.99
CA HIS A 257 17.99 -4.72 16.55
C HIS A 257 17.36 -3.40 17.07
N ASN A 258 18.14 -2.31 17.10
CA ASN A 258 17.66 -0.95 17.39
C ASN A 258 16.57 -0.48 16.39
N CYS A 259 15.63 0.36 16.82
CA CYS A 259 14.62 0.99 15.94
C CYS A 259 15.17 2.16 15.09
N GLY A 260 14.47 2.54 14.00
CA GLY A 260 14.86 3.66 13.13
C GLY A 260 13.69 4.49 12.57
N GLU A 261 13.55 5.74 13.00
CA GLU A 261 12.47 6.67 12.65
C GLU A 261 13.02 8.05 12.14
N GLN A 262 12.40 8.83 11.22
CA GLN A 262 11.09 9.50 11.29
C GLN A 262 10.49 9.86 9.88
N PRO A 263 9.20 9.57 9.62
CA PRO A 263 8.42 10.16 8.50
C PRO A 263 7.75 11.52 8.86
N LEU A 264 6.87 12.03 7.97
CA LEU A 264 6.04 13.23 8.22
C LEU A 264 4.76 12.85 8.98
N GLU A 265 4.42 13.60 10.03
CA GLU A 265 3.21 13.41 10.83
C GLU A 265 1.97 14.07 10.18
N GLU A 266 0.78 13.69 10.65
CA GLU A 266 -0.48 14.41 10.44
C GLU A 266 -0.37 15.95 10.45
N TYR A 267 -1.03 16.59 9.49
CA TYR A 267 -1.10 18.04 9.30
C TYR A 267 0.25 18.76 9.16
N GLU A 268 1.36 18.05 8.98
CA GLU A 268 2.62 18.68 8.60
C GLU A 268 2.63 19.10 7.13
N ALA A 269 3.45 20.12 6.81
CA ALA A 269 3.68 20.57 5.45
C ALA A 269 5.18 20.54 5.13
N CYS A 270 5.52 20.06 3.92
CA CYS A 270 6.90 19.97 3.48
C CYS A 270 7.37 21.29 2.85
N ASN A 271 8.25 22.01 3.55
CA ASN A 271 8.77 23.30 3.12
C ASN A 271 10.13 23.10 2.42
N LEU A 272 10.08 22.85 1.11
CA LEU A 272 11.21 22.36 0.30
C LEU A 272 12.02 23.47 -0.39
N GLY A 273 13.33 23.24 -0.50
CA GLY A 273 14.25 24.04 -1.32
C GLY A 273 15.55 23.27 -1.60
N HIS A 274 16.30 23.66 -2.64
CA HIS A 274 17.42 22.86 -3.14
C HIS A 274 18.67 23.71 -3.41
N ILE A 275 19.84 23.23 -2.96
CA ILE A 275 21.14 23.81 -3.32
C ILE A 275 21.58 23.21 -4.66
N ASN A 276 21.90 24.07 -5.64
CA ASN A 276 22.51 23.64 -6.90
C ASN A 276 24.01 23.38 -6.70
N LEU A 277 24.39 22.11 -6.55
CA LEU A 277 25.77 21.68 -6.31
C LEU A 277 26.67 21.90 -7.53
N SER A 278 26.13 21.89 -8.75
CA SER A 278 26.87 22.09 -10.00
C SER A 278 27.56 23.46 -10.16
N THR A 279 27.41 24.34 -9.17
CA THR A 279 27.96 25.71 -9.14
C THR A 279 28.77 25.98 -7.88
N LEU A 280 29.36 24.93 -7.29
CA LEU A 280 30.18 24.97 -6.07
C LEU A 280 31.64 24.52 -6.27
N ALA A 281 32.04 24.10 -7.47
CA ALA A 281 33.46 23.85 -7.74
C ALA A 281 34.26 25.16 -7.73
N ALA A 282 35.46 25.14 -7.16
CA ALA A 282 36.33 26.31 -7.08
C ALA A 282 36.91 26.72 -8.45
N ASP A 283 37.18 28.02 -8.65
CA ASP A 283 37.72 28.59 -9.91
C ASP A 283 39.03 27.91 -10.38
N GLU A 284 39.86 27.42 -9.45
CA GLU A 284 41.10 26.66 -9.72
C GLU A 284 41.02 25.21 -9.19
N SER A 285 39.82 24.62 -9.12
CA SER A 285 39.59 23.26 -8.61
C SER A 285 40.55 22.23 -9.22
N PRO A 286 41.26 21.41 -8.41
CA PRO A 286 42.01 20.29 -8.92
C PRO A 286 41.10 19.19 -9.49
N ASP A 287 41.63 18.41 -10.44
CA ASP A 287 41.02 17.15 -10.91
C ASP A 287 41.45 16.02 -9.97
N TRP A 288 40.48 15.33 -9.37
CA TRP A 288 40.69 14.25 -8.39
C TRP A 288 41.65 13.17 -8.90
N ARG A 289 41.60 12.80 -10.19
CA ARG A 289 42.48 11.77 -10.77
C ARG A 289 43.94 12.22 -10.73
N VAL A 290 44.19 13.50 -10.99
CA VAL A 290 45.54 14.09 -10.99
C VAL A 290 46.04 14.43 -9.58
N TRP A 291 45.13 14.77 -8.68
CA TRP A 291 45.44 15.09 -7.28
C TRP A 291 45.73 13.82 -6.48
N SER A 292 44.86 12.81 -6.57
CA SER A 292 44.99 11.52 -5.86
C SER A 292 46.29 10.78 -6.24
N GLU A 293 46.66 10.74 -7.53
CA GLU A 293 47.95 10.19 -8.00
C GLU A 293 49.19 10.78 -7.30
N ARG A 294 49.09 11.99 -6.74
CA ARG A 294 50.20 12.71 -6.10
C ARG A 294 50.12 12.73 -4.58
N HIS A 295 48.90 12.71 -4.04
CA HIS A 295 48.61 13.07 -2.66
C HIS A 295 47.85 11.99 -1.87
N ALA A 296 47.16 11.04 -2.49
CA ALA A 296 46.39 10.03 -1.75
C ALA A 296 47.28 9.16 -0.84
N ASP A 297 48.49 8.80 -1.29
CA ASP A 297 49.52 8.09 -0.50
C ASP A 297 50.03 8.90 0.73
N GLU A 298 49.66 10.17 0.87
CA GLU A 298 50.02 11.02 2.03
C GLU A 298 49.02 10.88 3.21
N TYR A 299 47.82 10.34 2.98
CA TYR A 299 46.73 10.21 3.95
C TYR A 299 46.53 8.75 4.42
N ALA A 300 45.81 8.54 5.54
CA ALA A 300 45.62 7.21 6.11
C ALA A 300 44.41 6.45 5.54
N SER A 301 43.44 7.15 4.93
CA SER A 301 42.23 6.59 4.33
C SER A 301 41.79 7.38 3.09
N GLU A 302 40.88 6.79 2.30
CA GLU A 302 40.24 7.48 1.16
C GLU A 302 39.43 8.69 1.65
N SER A 303 38.69 8.55 2.76
CA SER A 303 37.96 9.65 3.43
C SER A 303 38.83 10.85 3.78
N GLU A 304 40.01 10.63 4.40
CA GLU A 304 40.96 11.71 4.71
C GLU A 304 41.51 12.38 3.44
N ALA A 305 41.75 11.60 2.38
CA ALA A 305 42.23 12.11 1.10
C ALA A 305 41.15 12.92 0.36
N VAL A 306 39.90 12.47 0.37
CA VAL A 306 38.75 13.19 -0.21
C VAL A 306 38.50 14.49 0.54
N ALA A 307 38.51 14.47 1.88
CA ALA A 307 38.34 15.68 2.69
C ALA A 307 39.41 16.74 2.36
N ALA A 308 40.68 16.33 2.30
CA ALA A 308 41.78 17.23 1.95
C ALA A 308 41.75 17.70 0.48
N PHE A 309 41.13 16.96 -0.42
CA PHE A 309 40.87 17.39 -1.79
C PHE A 309 39.73 18.40 -1.88
N LEU A 310 38.61 18.18 -1.16
CA LEU A 310 37.46 19.09 -1.19
C LEU A 310 37.80 20.49 -0.64
N GLU A 311 38.73 20.60 0.32
CA GLU A 311 39.33 21.87 0.77
C GLU A 311 39.96 22.70 -0.36
N GLU A 312 40.49 22.07 -1.42
CA GLU A 312 41.03 22.75 -2.60
C GLU A 312 40.01 22.86 -3.76
N ALA A 313 38.99 21.99 -3.78
CA ALA A 313 38.12 21.79 -4.93
C ALA A 313 36.72 22.41 -4.82
N VAL A 314 36.25 22.71 -3.61
CA VAL A 314 34.93 23.32 -3.35
C VAL A 314 35.07 24.78 -2.91
N ASP A 315 34.22 25.66 -3.44
CA ASP A 315 34.02 27.03 -2.95
C ASP A 315 33.16 26.99 -1.68
N TRP A 316 33.81 26.70 -0.55
CA TRP A 316 33.16 26.61 0.77
C TRP A 316 32.50 27.92 1.20
N ASP A 317 33.10 29.09 0.91
CA ASP A 317 32.50 30.40 1.17
C ASP A 317 31.15 30.53 0.44
N ALA A 318 31.05 30.07 -0.81
CA ALA A 318 29.79 30.06 -1.57
C ALA A 318 28.83 28.94 -1.14
N PHE A 319 29.31 27.81 -0.62
CA PHE A 319 28.50 26.70 -0.14
C PHE A 319 27.81 27.05 1.19
N ASP A 320 28.59 27.50 2.17
CA ASP A 320 28.13 27.93 3.49
C ASP A 320 27.09 29.05 3.37
N HIS A 321 27.35 30.03 2.50
CA HIS A 321 26.40 31.10 2.22
C HIS A 321 25.05 30.58 1.70
N ARG A 322 25.04 29.51 0.89
CA ARG A 322 23.79 28.92 0.36
C ARG A 322 23.09 28.05 1.40
N ILE A 323 23.82 27.37 2.27
CA ILE A 323 23.25 26.61 3.39
C ILE A 323 22.59 27.59 4.37
N GLU A 324 23.28 28.66 4.76
CA GLU A 324 22.79 29.72 5.64
C GLU A 324 21.53 30.37 5.06
N TRP A 325 21.61 30.90 3.84
CA TRP A 325 20.50 31.63 3.24
C TRP A 325 19.38 30.72 2.73
N GLY A 326 19.66 29.47 2.39
CA GLY A 326 18.66 28.45 2.09
C GLY A 326 17.83 28.10 3.33
N THR A 327 18.49 27.81 4.45
CA THR A 327 17.84 27.56 5.76
C THR A 327 17.02 28.77 6.21
N ARG A 328 17.63 29.98 6.19
CA ARG A 328 16.93 31.23 6.54
C ARG A 328 15.76 31.52 5.59
N PHE A 329 15.87 31.21 4.30
CA PHE A 329 14.78 31.34 3.32
C PHE A 329 13.61 30.40 3.63
N LEU A 330 13.87 29.11 3.83
CA LEU A 330 12.82 28.13 4.15
C LEU A 330 12.15 28.41 5.50
N GLU A 331 12.89 28.87 6.51
CA GLU A 331 12.29 29.29 7.79
C GLU A 331 11.44 30.56 7.65
N ASN A 332 11.81 31.49 6.76
CA ASN A 332 10.95 32.61 6.38
C ASN A 332 9.68 32.12 5.66
N VAL A 333 9.75 31.10 4.79
CA VAL A 333 8.57 30.47 4.15
C VAL A 333 7.65 29.88 5.22
N VAL A 334 8.13 29.03 6.13
CA VAL A 334 7.38 28.50 7.29
C VAL A 334 6.73 29.61 8.14
N THR A 335 7.36 30.79 8.20
CA THR A 335 6.85 31.92 8.98
C THR A 335 5.76 32.70 8.23
N MET A 336 5.95 32.91 6.93
CA MET A 336 5.17 33.83 6.09
C MET A 336 4.05 33.18 5.29
N SER A 337 4.08 31.85 5.09
CA SER A 337 3.02 31.11 4.42
C SER A 337 1.73 31.11 5.24
N ASP A 338 0.62 31.36 4.55
CA ASP A 338 -0.73 31.04 5.02
C ASP A 338 -1.05 29.61 4.56
N PHE A 339 -1.57 28.76 5.46
CA PHE A 339 -1.93 27.37 5.14
C PHE A 339 -3.44 27.23 4.94
N PRO A 340 -3.91 26.31 4.06
CA PRO A 340 -5.32 26.23 3.69
C PRO A 340 -6.23 25.72 4.83
N VAL A 341 -5.65 25.13 5.87
CA VAL A 341 -6.34 24.50 7.01
C VAL A 341 -5.65 24.96 8.31
N PRO A 342 -6.38 25.48 9.32
CA PRO A 342 -5.78 25.97 10.57
C PRO A 342 -4.94 24.95 11.33
N GLU A 343 -5.30 23.68 11.27
CA GLU A 343 -4.60 22.55 11.89
C GLU A 343 -3.21 22.37 11.28
N ILE A 344 -3.07 22.57 9.96
CA ILE A 344 -1.77 22.60 9.27
C ILE A 344 -0.97 23.83 9.70
N GLU A 345 -1.62 25.00 9.82
CA GLU A 345 -0.95 26.21 10.31
C GLU A 345 -0.43 26.01 11.74
N GLU A 346 -1.18 25.38 12.63
CA GLU A 346 -0.78 25.08 14.01
C GLU A 346 0.41 24.12 14.05
N LYS A 347 0.29 22.94 13.41
CA LYS A 347 1.35 21.90 13.40
C LYS A 347 2.64 22.39 12.73
N VAL A 348 2.54 23.10 11.60
CA VAL A 348 3.71 23.69 10.91
C VAL A 348 4.34 24.80 11.75
N ARG A 349 3.56 25.62 12.47
CA ARG A 349 4.13 26.62 13.39
C ARG A 349 4.74 25.99 14.64
N GLN A 350 4.25 24.83 15.08
CA GLN A 350 4.75 24.03 16.22
C GLN A 350 6.09 23.35 15.91
N MET A 351 6.14 22.53 14.85
CA MET A 351 7.30 21.68 14.50
C MET A 351 8.32 22.39 13.60
N ARG A 352 7.86 23.31 12.75
CA ARG A 352 8.70 24.17 11.88
C ARG A 352 9.65 23.39 10.95
N LYS A 353 9.29 22.18 10.53
CA LYS A 353 10.09 21.34 9.62
C LYS A 353 10.35 22.06 8.28
N ILE A 354 11.60 22.00 7.81
CA ILE A 354 12.03 22.43 6.47
C ILE A 354 12.84 21.30 5.83
N GLY A 355 12.85 21.25 4.50
CA GLY A 355 13.63 20.28 3.73
C GLY A 355 14.56 21.00 2.77
N LEU A 356 15.79 21.28 3.22
CA LEU A 356 16.88 21.72 2.37
C LEU A 356 17.54 20.49 1.73
N GLY A 357 17.34 20.33 0.43
CA GLY A 357 17.94 19.26 -0.38
C GLY A 357 18.99 19.78 -1.34
N ILE A 358 19.36 18.91 -2.28
CA ILE A 358 20.35 19.18 -3.34
C ILE A 358 19.74 19.00 -4.73
N MET A 359 20.46 19.48 -5.74
CA MET A 359 20.33 19.10 -7.14
C MET A 359 21.68 19.32 -7.85
N GLY A 360 21.92 18.65 -8.97
CA GLY A 360 23.15 18.87 -9.75
C GLY A 360 24.41 18.17 -9.23
N LEU A 361 24.25 17.10 -8.43
CA LEU A 361 25.36 16.32 -7.87
C LEU A 361 26.27 15.74 -8.98
N ALA A 362 25.69 15.24 -10.08
CA ALA A 362 26.48 14.64 -11.16
C ALA A 362 27.37 15.67 -11.88
N GLN A 363 26.87 16.87 -12.17
CA GLN A 363 27.69 17.94 -12.76
C GLN A 363 28.77 18.46 -11.79
N LEU A 364 28.59 18.33 -10.46
CA LEU A 364 29.68 18.59 -9.51
C LEU A 364 30.78 17.53 -9.62
N TYR A 365 30.44 16.23 -9.68
CA TYR A 365 31.45 15.17 -9.87
C TYR A 365 32.28 15.36 -11.14
N VAL A 366 31.64 15.72 -12.26
CA VAL A 366 32.35 16.07 -13.51
C VAL A 366 33.37 17.20 -13.30
N GLN A 367 33.03 18.22 -12.52
CA GLN A 367 33.94 19.35 -12.22
C GLN A 367 35.11 18.95 -11.32
N LEU A 368 34.86 18.04 -10.37
CA LEU A 368 35.86 17.50 -9.46
C LEU A 368 36.76 16.43 -10.11
N GLY A 369 36.45 15.97 -11.33
CA GLY A 369 37.15 14.84 -11.96
C GLY A 369 36.83 13.49 -11.32
N ILE A 370 35.63 13.36 -10.75
CA ILE A 370 35.13 12.16 -10.06
C ILE A 370 34.08 11.47 -10.95
N GLN A 371 34.10 10.13 -10.94
CA GLN A 371 33.11 9.32 -11.66
C GLN A 371 31.92 9.00 -10.75
N TYR A 372 30.71 9.06 -11.29
CA TYR A 372 29.49 8.69 -10.56
C TYR A 372 29.50 7.22 -10.14
N GLY A 373 28.93 6.89 -8.98
CA GLY A 373 28.85 5.50 -8.50
C GLY A 373 30.20 4.85 -8.15
N THR A 374 31.20 5.65 -7.75
CA THR A 374 32.51 5.19 -7.26
C THR A 374 32.70 5.52 -5.78
N GLY A 375 33.62 4.80 -5.10
CA GLY A 375 33.96 5.04 -3.68
C GLY A 375 34.24 6.50 -3.34
N PRO A 376 35.16 7.19 -4.06
CA PRO A 376 35.39 8.62 -3.89
C PRO A 376 34.16 9.49 -4.15
N GLY A 377 33.28 9.11 -5.08
CA GLY A 377 32.00 9.78 -5.31
C GLY A 377 31.06 9.66 -4.11
N ASN A 378 30.91 8.46 -3.56
CA ASN A 378 30.09 8.22 -2.38
C ASN A 378 30.61 9.03 -1.17
N GLU A 379 31.91 9.01 -0.93
CA GLU A 379 32.54 9.81 0.13
C GLU A 379 32.30 11.32 -0.06
N VAL A 380 32.33 11.85 -1.29
CA VAL A 380 31.97 13.24 -1.56
C VAL A 380 30.48 13.51 -1.29
N ALA A 381 29.56 12.62 -1.69
CA ALA A 381 28.14 12.76 -1.34
C ALA A 381 27.92 12.81 0.18
N GLU A 382 28.54 11.88 0.91
CA GLU A 382 28.47 11.80 2.38
C GLU A 382 28.99 13.08 3.03
N GLN A 383 30.20 13.53 2.68
CA GLN A 383 30.79 14.74 3.28
C GLN A 383 29.99 16.00 2.95
N LEU A 384 29.54 16.17 1.69
CA LEU A 384 28.74 17.34 1.30
C LEU A 384 27.36 17.34 1.98
N MET A 385 26.68 16.20 2.06
CA MET A 385 25.37 16.11 2.71
C MET A 385 25.49 16.26 4.24
N ARG A 386 26.51 15.68 4.87
CA ARG A 386 26.81 15.89 6.30
C ARG A 386 27.11 17.36 6.59
N HIS A 387 27.85 18.05 5.72
CA HIS A 387 28.10 19.49 5.84
C HIS A 387 26.84 20.35 5.69
N ILE A 388 25.95 20.05 4.73
CA ILE A 388 24.63 20.69 4.62
C ILE A 388 23.82 20.46 5.90
N ASN A 389 23.88 19.25 6.46
CA ASN A 389 23.18 18.89 7.69
C ASN A 389 23.66 19.74 8.88
N HIS A 390 24.98 19.79 9.10
CA HIS A 390 25.61 20.58 10.18
C HIS A 390 25.35 22.07 10.01
N GLY A 391 25.64 22.64 8.83
CA GLY A 391 25.47 24.07 8.56
C GLY A 391 24.00 24.53 8.63
N SER A 392 23.05 23.70 8.19
CA SER A 392 21.62 24.02 8.30
C SER A 392 21.12 23.97 9.74
N LYS A 393 21.58 23.00 10.54
CA LYS A 393 21.25 22.94 11.98
C LYS A 393 21.91 24.08 12.76
N HIS A 394 23.17 24.44 12.46
CA HIS A 394 23.84 25.61 13.04
C HIS A 394 23.13 26.93 12.69
N THR A 395 22.70 27.11 11.43
CA THR A 395 21.89 28.27 11.03
C THR A 395 20.53 28.29 11.74
N SER A 396 19.92 27.11 11.92
CA SER A 396 18.67 26.97 12.68
C SER A 396 18.86 27.25 14.18
N HIS A 397 20.05 27.01 14.73
CA HIS A 397 20.44 27.43 16.09
C HIS A 397 20.54 28.96 16.22
N GLU A 398 21.23 29.65 15.30
CA GLU A 398 21.25 31.12 15.27
C GLU A 398 19.83 31.71 15.18
N LEU A 399 18.98 31.12 14.33
CA LEU A 399 17.58 31.52 14.20
C LEU A 399 16.78 31.27 15.50
N ALA A 400 17.18 30.30 16.33
CA ALA A 400 16.56 30.08 17.65
C ALA A 400 16.94 31.17 18.65
N GLU A 401 18.18 31.67 18.61
CA GLU A 401 18.59 32.84 19.41
C GLU A 401 17.83 34.12 18.98
N GLU A 402 17.61 34.30 17.67
CA GLU A 402 16.87 35.43 17.11
C GLU A 402 15.35 35.38 17.36
N ARG A 403 14.73 34.20 17.18
CA ARG A 403 13.28 34.04 16.99
C ARG A 403 12.61 33.07 17.99
N GLY A 404 13.41 32.43 18.86
CA GLY A 404 13.00 31.36 19.76
C GLY A 404 13.05 29.98 19.09
N VAL A 405 13.16 28.92 19.90
CA VAL A 405 13.10 27.52 19.43
C VAL A 405 11.75 27.15 18.81
N PHE A 406 11.65 25.98 18.16
CA PHE A 406 10.36 25.36 17.85
C PHE A 406 9.63 24.94 19.15
N ALA A 407 8.31 24.74 19.08
CA ALA A 407 7.48 24.67 20.30
C ALA A 407 7.83 23.48 21.21
N ASP A 408 8.00 22.30 20.60
CA ASP A 408 8.22 21.04 21.33
C ASP A 408 9.72 20.73 21.52
N TRP A 409 10.58 21.75 21.37
CA TRP A 409 12.04 21.59 21.49
C TRP A 409 12.46 20.89 22.78
N ALA A 410 11.77 21.16 23.90
CA ALA A 410 12.06 20.57 25.21
C ALA A 410 11.83 19.05 25.28
N GLU A 411 11.11 18.47 24.31
CA GLU A 411 10.82 17.03 24.20
C GLU A 411 11.71 16.35 23.14
N SER A 412 12.54 17.12 22.43
CA SER A 412 13.38 16.64 21.32
C SER A 412 14.76 16.13 21.77
N LYS A 413 15.42 15.36 20.89
CA LYS A 413 16.81 14.89 21.10
C LYS A 413 17.81 16.05 21.31
N TYR A 414 17.52 17.27 20.82
CA TYR A 414 18.32 18.47 21.05
C TYR A 414 18.25 19.04 22.48
N ALA A 415 17.24 18.68 23.29
CA ALA A 415 17.13 19.15 24.67
C ALA A 415 18.04 18.40 25.65
N ASP A 416 18.52 17.20 25.29
CA ASP A 416 19.48 16.41 26.07
C ASP A 416 20.60 15.83 25.18
N PRO A 417 21.53 16.67 24.66
CA PRO A 417 22.65 16.23 23.83
C PRO A 417 23.53 15.17 24.49
N VAL A 418 23.67 15.19 25.82
CA VAL A 418 24.51 14.23 26.55
C VAL A 418 23.89 12.84 26.57
N ARG A 419 22.55 12.73 26.68
CA ARG A 419 21.84 11.46 26.53
C ARG A 419 21.89 10.93 25.10
N TYR A 420 21.76 11.81 24.12
CA TYR A 420 21.72 11.46 22.69
C TYR A 420 23.04 11.75 21.97
N ARG A 421 24.18 11.53 22.64
CA ARG A 421 25.50 12.02 22.20
C ARG A 421 25.83 11.69 20.75
N GLU A 422 25.81 10.41 20.39
CA GLU A 422 26.24 9.96 19.06
C GLU A 422 25.33 10.54 17.97
N TRP A 423 24.01 10.50 18.18
CA TRP A 423 23.05 11.16 17.29
C TRP A 423 23.28 12.66 17.18
N PHE A 424 23.52 13.35 18.30
CA PHE A 424 23.70 14.80 18.35
C PHE A 424 25.00 15.24 17.66
N GLU A 425 26.12 14.63 18.04
CA GLU A 425 27.46 14.89 17.46
C GLU A 425 27.46 14.56 15.96
N HIS A 426 26.75 13.50 15.53
CA HIS A 426 26.55 13.16 14.12
C HIS A 426 25.72 14.18 13.34
N HIS A 427 24.55 14.57 13.86
CA HIS A 427 23.62 15.41 13.10
C HIS A 427 23.99 16.89 13.12
N THR A 428 24.71 17.36 14.14
CA THR A 428 25.05 18.79 14.32
C THR A 428 26.52 19.13 14.10
N GLY A 429 27.44 18.17 14.27
CA GLY A 429 28.89 18.43 14.30
C GLY A 429 29.39 19.09 15.61
N GLU A 430 28.49 19.41 16.53
CA GLU A 430 28.78 20.08 17.80
C GLU A 430 29.03 19.05 18.92
N SER A 431 29.93 19.33 19.87
CA SER A 431 30.16 18.41 20.99
C SER A 431 29.01 18.43 21.99
N ALA A 432 28.52 17.25 22.37
CA ALA A 432 27.45 17.13 23.36
C ALA A 432 27.84 17.68 24.75
N ASP A 433 29.13 17.72 25.08
CA ASP A 433 29.63 18.26 26.36
C ASP A 433 29.55 19.79 26.44
N ASP A 434 29.71 20.49 25.30
CA ASP A 434 29.57 21.95 25.24
C ASP A 434 28.10 22.38 25.31
N TRP A 435 27.18 21.47 24.96
CA TRP A 435 25.72 21.67 24.93
C TRP A 435 24.95 20.84 25.98
N ALA A 436 25.59 20.52 27.10
CA ALA A 436 25.02 19.65 28.15
C ALA A 436 23.73 20.17 28.82
N ASP A 437 23.40 21.46 28.68
CA ASP A 437 22.15 22.08 29.14
C ASP A 437 21.08 22.20 28.01
N GLY A 438 21.32 21.59 26.84
CA GLY A 438 20.48 21.62 25.64
C GLY A 438 21.02 22.51 24.51
N TYR A 439 20.73 22.13 23.26
CA TYR A 439 21.07 22.86 22.02
C TYR A 439 19.82 23.55 21.43
N PRO A 440 19.61 24.87 21.62
CA PRO A 440 18.46 25.57 21.07
C PRO A 440 18.44 25.51 19.54
N ILE A 441 17.34 25.08 18.92
CA ILE A 441 17.20 25.05 17.45
C ILE A 441 15.81 25.47 17.00
N ARG A 442 15.72 26.13 15.83
CA ARG A 442 14.49 26.77 15.33
C ARG A 442 13.55 25.83 14.56
N ASN A 443 14.10 24.78 13.98
CA ASN A 443 13.42 23.84 13.10
C ASN A 443 13.64 22.42 13.64
N HIS A 444 12.60 21.58 13.63
CA HIS A 444 12.73 20.18 14.07
C HIS A 444 13.61 19.35 13.11
N ASN A 445 13.36 19.50 11.80
CA ASN A 445 14.17 18.95 10.70
C ASN A 445 14.66 20.08 9.80
N THR A 446 15.81 19.89 9.17
CA THR A 446 16.44 20.85 8.25
C THR A 446 16.72 20.31 6.85
N THR A 447 16.90 18.98 6.67
CA THR A 447 17.35 18.41 5.38
C THR A 447 16.42 17.33 4.81
N THR A 448 16.17 17.39 3.50
CA THR A 448 15.38 16.37 2.77
C THR A 448 15.71 16.48 1.27
N ILE A 449 16.00 15.36 0.62
CA ILE A 449 16.13 15.29 -0.85
C ILE A 449 14.76 14.90 -1.42
N ALA A 450 14.18 15.78 -2.22
CA ALA A 450 12.91 15.55 -2.92
C ALA A 450 13.13 15.62 -4.45
N PRO A 451 12.25 15.02 -5.28
CA PRO A 451 12.40 15.04 -6.74
C PRO A 451 12.39 16.48 -7.29
N THR A 452 13.45 16.86 -8.01
CA THR A 452 13.65 18.25 -8.46
C THR A 452 13.36 18.46 -9.95
N GLY A 453 12.50 17.67 -10.58
CA GLY A 453 12.37 17.62 -12.06
C GLY A 453 12.23 18.99 -12.75
N THR A 454 11.33 19.86 -12.28
CA THR A 454 11.15 21.20 -12.85
C THR A 454 12.28 22.16 -12.46
N THR A 455 12.76 22.10 -11.22
CA THR A 455 13.76 23.03 -10.68
C THR A 455 15.16 22.75 -11.19
N SER A 456 15.53 21.48 -11.44
CA SER A 456 16.80 21.11 -12.05
C SER A 456 16.84 21.41 -13.55
N MET A 457 15.70 21.31 -14.27
CA MET A 457 15.59 21.84 -15.64
C MET A 457 15.82 23.36 -15.70
N ILE A 458 15.26 24.13 -14.76
CA ILE A 458 15.52 25.59 -14.65
C ILE A 458 16.98 25.85 -14.26
N GLY A 459 17.54 25.03 -13.36
CA GLY A 459 18.95 25.06 -12.96
C GLY A 459 19.92 24.52 -14.00
N ASN A 460 19.43 23.94 -15.10
CA ASN A 460 20.16 23.28 -16.17
C ASN A 460 21.16 22.22 -15.65
N THR A 461 20.65 21.28 -14.84
CA THR A 461 21.46 20.34 -14.05
C THR A 461 20.68 19.05 -13.72
N THR A 462 21.33 18.05 -13.13
CA THR A 462 20.69 16.78 -12.71
C THR A 462 19.69 16.94 -11.57
N GLY A 463 18.74 16.00 -11.49
CA GLY A 463 17.83 15.90 -10.36
C GLY A 463 18.56 15.60 -9.04
N GLY A 464 18.01 16.07 -7.92
CA GLY A 464 18.26 15.57 -6.56
C GLY A 464 19.66 14.99 -6.32
N CYS A 465 19.70 13.66 -6.20
CA CYS A 465 20.90 12.83 -6.15
C CYS A 465 20.91 11.81 -7.31
N GLU A 466 20.36 12.19 -8.46
CA GLU A 466 20.28 11.35 -9.66
C GLU A 466 21.52 11.54 -10.57
N PRO A 467 21.94 10.50 -11.31
CA PRO A 467 22.98 10.61 -12.34
C PRO A 467 22.50 11.41 -13.56
N ILE A 468 23.41 11.68 -14.52
CA ILE A 468 23.04 12.26 -15.81
C ILE A 468 22.20 11.24 -16.57
N TYR A 469 21.00 11.61 -17.05
CA TYR A 469 20.16 10.70 -17.82
C TYR A 469 20.88 10.25 -19.11
N ASN A 470 21.27 11.21 -19.96
CA ASN A 470 22.25 11.03 -21.01
C ASN A 470 22.85 12.38 -21.45
N VAL A 471 23.99 12.38 -22.15
CA VAL A 471 24.63 13.61 -22.67
C VAL A 471 23.96 14.13 -23.96
N ALA A 472 23.25 13.27 -24.67
CA ALA A 472 22.41 13.61 -25.82
C ALA A 472 21.13 12.78 -25.77
N TYR A 473 19.98 13.41 -26.03
CA TYR A 473 18.68 12.74 -26.00
C TYR A 473 17.67 13.48 -26.87
N TYR A 474 16.73 12.76 -27.46
CA TYR A 474 15.53 13.35 -28.02
C TYR A 474 14.58 13.75 -26.88
N LYS A 475 13.96 14.92 -27.04
CA LYS A 475 12.95 15.43 -26.10
C LYS A 475 11.59 15.52 -26.78
N ASN A 476 10.61 14.86 -26.16
CA ASN A 476 9.23 14.87 -26.63
C ASN A 476 8.49 16.09 -26.04
N VAL A 477 8.11 17.05 -26.88
CA VAL A 477 7.34 18.26 -26.51
C VAL A 477 6.02 18.22 -27.27
N SER A 478 4.92 18.64 -26.64
CA SER A 478 3.58 18.56 -27.25
C SER A 478 3.46 19.29 -28.60
N ASP A 479 2.72 18.67 -29.52
CA ASP A 479 2.55 19.09 -30.92
C ASP A 479 2.19 20.57 -31.10
N ASP A 480 1.45 21.14 -30.14
CA ASP A 480 1.03 22.55 -30.09
C ASP A 480 2.19 23.56 -30.08
N VAL A 481 3.43 23.13 -29.80
CA VAL A 481 4.60 24.00 -29.62
C VAL A 481 5.67 23.84 -30.72
N GLN A 482 5.84 22.64 -31.30
CA GLN A 482 6.98 22.33 -32.20
C GLN A 482 6.65 21.59 -33.51
N GLY A 483 5.54 20.87 -33.61
CA GLY A 483 5.24 19.98 -34.74
C GLY A 483 6.07 18.69 -34.76
N ASP A 484 5.95 17.93 -35.86
CA ASP A 484 6.35 16.51 -35.97
C ASP A 484 7.88 16.19 -35.86
N GLU A 485 8.76 17.18 -35.59
CA GLU A 485 10.22 16.97 -35.55
C GLU A 485 10.74 16.79 -34.11
N MET A 486 11.22 15.57 -33.80
CA MET A 486 11.88 15.25 -32.53
C MET A 486 13.17 16.08 -32.34
N LEU A 487 13.21 16.95 -31.33
CA LEU A 487 14.41 17.72 -31.03
C LEU A 487 15.45 16.89 -30.29
N VAL A 488 16.64 16.74 -30.88
CA VAL A 488 17.85 16.35 -30.16
C VAL A 488 18.28 17.51 -29.27
N GLU A 489 18.09 17.35 -27.96
CA GLU A 489 18.77 18.14 -26.96
C GLU A 489 20.10 17.47 -26.56
N PHE A 490 21.02 18.29 -26.10
CA PHE A 490 22.30 17.87 -25.52
C PHE A 490 22.39 18.50 -24.13
N ASP A 491 23.01 17.80 -23.19
CA ASP A 491 23.36 18.38 -21.90
C ASP A 491 24.27 19.61 -22.13
N ASP A 492 23.82 20.79 -21.72
CA ASP A 492 24.54 22.05 -21.96
C ASP A 492 25.88 22.08 -21.23
N TYR A 493 25.97 21.40 -20.09
CA TYR A 493 27.20 21.30 -19.31
C TYR A 493 28.28 20.50 -20.08
N PHE A 494 27.89 19.40 -20.74
CA PHE A 494 28.70 18.64 -21.68
C PHE A 494 29.18 19.50 -22.84
N LEU A 495 28.28 20.21 -23.54
CA LEU A 495 28.65 21.09 -24.66
C LEU A 495 29.63 22.20 -24.24
N ARG A 496 29.43 22.79 -23.06
CA ARG A 496 30.34 23.80 -22.48
C ARG A 496 31.69 23.19 -22.13
N THR A 497 31.72 21.97 -21.61
CA THR A 497 32.96 21.24 -21.29
C THR A 497 33.78 20.92 -22.53
N LEU A 498 33.14 20.46 -23.61
CA LEU A 498 33.77 20.26 -24.92
C LEU A 498 34.38 21.58 -25.45
N THR A 499 33.59 22.67 -25.41
CA THR A 499 34.02 24.00 -25.86
C THR A 499 35.24 24.50 -25.06
N ALA A 500 35.21 24.36 -23.74
CA ALA A 500 36.29 24.79 -22.85
C ALA A 500 37.61 24.04 -23.10
N ASN A 501 37.51 22.76 -23.47
CA ASN A 501 38.66 21.92 -23.83
C ASN A 501 39.11 22.07 -25.30
N GLY A 502 38.47 22.95 -26.07
CA GLY A 502 38.83 23.23 -27.47
C GLY A 502 38.48 22.10 -28.43
N LEU A 503 37.50 21.25 -28.07
CA LEU A 503 36.96 20.22 -28.95
C LEU A 503 35.94 20.84 -29.92
N ASP A 504 35.80 20.20 -31.07
CA ASP A 504 34.88 20.64 -32.12
C ASP A 504 33.47 20.17 -31.79
N VAL A 505 32.70 21.03 -31.12
CA VAL A 505 31.32 20.74 -30.68
C VAL A 505 30.42 20.37 -31.84
N ASP A 506 30.61 20.97 -33.02
CA ASP A 506 29.79 20.65 -34.19
C ASP A 506 30.08 19.21 -34.66
N ALA A 507 31.35 18.76 -34.63
CA ALA A 507 31.72 17.38 -34.95
C ALA A 507 31.24 16.36 -33.91
N VAL A 508 31.27 16.69 -32.61
CA VAL A 508 30.73 15.82 -31.55
C VAL A 508 29.21 15.68 -31.67
N LYS A 509 28.51 16.78 -31.99
CA LYS A 509 27.08 16.75 -32.27
C LYS A 509 26.75 15.94 -33.52
N GLU A 510 27.53 16.09 -34.58
CA GLU A 510 27.38 15.32 -35.83
C GLU A 510 27.54 13.81 -35.55
N GLU A 511 28.59 13.38 -34.85
CA GLU A 511 28.78 11.96 -34.48
C GLU A 511 27.67 11.43 -33.57
N ALA A 512 27.29 12.18 -32.53
CA ALA A 512 26.21 11.77 -31.62
C ALA A 512 24.86 11.69 -32.33
N GLN A 513 24.55 12.64 -33.21
CA GLN A 513 23.32 12.61 -34.02
C GLN A 513 23.34 11.47 -35.05
N GLU A 514 24.48 11.16 -35.65
CA GLU A 514 24.63 9.99 -36.53
C GLU A 514 24.42 8.67 -35.76
N GLN A 515 25.01 8.51 -34.58
CA GLN A 515 24.81 7.32 -33.73
C GLN A 515 23.36 7.23 -33.19
N MET A 516 22.76 8.34 -32.77
CA MET A 516 21.37 8.38 -32.30
C MET A 516 20.39 8.04 -33.43
N ALA A 517 20.62 8.58 -34.63
CA ALA A 517 19.87 8.26 -35.85
C ALA A 517 20.00 6.78 -36.25
N ALA A 518 21.12 6.13 -35.93
CA ALA A 518 21.34 4.70 -36.15
C ALA A 518 20.84 3.80 -35.00
N ASN A 519 20.33 4.38 -33.89
CA ASN A 519 20.08 3.70 -32.61
C ASN A 519 21.33 2.98 -32.03
N GLU A 520 22.54 3.44 -32.41
CA GLU A 520 23.84 2.94 -31.94
C GLU A 520 24.42 3.77 -30.77
N PHE A 521 23.71 4.83 -30.34
CA PHE A 521 24.19 5.75 -29.31
C PHE A 521 24.00 5.20 -27.88
N ASP A 522 25.10 4.68 -27.33
CA ASP A 522 25.21 4.10 -25.99
C ASP A 522 25.83 5.09 -24.97
N GLY A 523 25.50 6.37 -25.11
CA GLY A 523 26.07 7.44 -24.29
C GLY A 523 27.47 7.90 -24.73
N VAL A 524 28.13 8.67 -23.84
CA VAL A 524 29.35 9.44 -24.18
C VAL A 524 30.55 8.57 -24.58
N ASN A 525 30.63 7.35 -24.03
CA ASN A 525 31.72 6.41 -24.25
C ASN A 525 31.75 5.86 -25.70
N GLY A 526 30.66 5.99 -26.45
CA GLY A 526 30.59 5.65 -27.88
C GLY A 526 31.18 6.69 -28.83
N LEU A 527 31.45 7.92 -28.37
CA LEU A 527 31.82 9.05 -29.22
C LEU A 527 33.33 9.16 -29.43
N THR A 528 33.83 8.80 -30.63
CA THR A 528 35.26 8.85 -30.96
C THR A 528 35.83 10.26 -31.10
N THR A 529 34.96 11.27 -31.23
CA THR A 529 35.30 12.70 -31.18
C THR A 529 35.52 13.22 -29.75
N VAL A 530 35.07 12.47 -28.73
CA VAL A 530 35.27 12.80 -27.32
C VAL A 530 36.47 12.01 -26.77
N PRO A 531 37.52 12.66 -26.23
CA PRO A 531 38.63 11.95 -25.62
C PRO A 531 38.22 11.22 -24.34
N ASP A 532 38.75 10.02 -24.11
CA ASP A 532 38.50 9.17 -22.93
C ASP A 532 38.49 9.96 -21.60
N PRO A 533 39.46 10.87 -21.30
CA PRO A 533 39.48 11.61 -20.03
C PRO A 533 38.30 12.58 -19.79
N ILE A 534 37.48 12.86 -20.82
CA ILE A 534 36.20 13.58 -20.70
C ILE A 534 35.05 12.58 -20.67
N ALA A 535 35.02 11.61 -21.59
CA ALA A 535 33.98 10.59 -21.65
C ALA A 535 33.81 9.85 -20.31
N GLU A 536 34.92 9.44 -19.69
CA GLU A 536 35.01 8.80 -18.38
C GLU A 536 34.27 9.52 -17.24
N LEU A 537 34.04 10.84 -17.33
CA LEU A 537 33.39 11.63 -16.27
C LEU A 537 31.89 11.81 -16.49
N PHE A 538 31.40 11.77 -17.73
CA PHE A 538 29.99 11.95 -18.07
C PHE A 538 29.23 10.62 -17.97
N VAL A 539 29.32 10.00 -16.79
CA VAL A 539 28.64 8.73 -16.46
C VAL A 539 27.13 8.93 -16.55
N VAL A 540 26.48 8.16 -17.42
CA VAL A 540 25.02 8.22 -17.66
C VAL A 540 24.27 7.13 -16.87
N THR A 541 22.94 7.23 -16.77
CA THR A 541 22.12 6.22 -16.06
C THR A 541 22.35 4.79 -16.57
N GLY A 542 22.63 4.61 -17.86
CA GLY A 542 22.94 3.30 -18.45
C GLY A 542 24.30 2.72 -18.07
N ASP A 543 25.26 3.54 -17.62
CA ASP A 543 26.60 3.10 -17.22
C ASP A 543 26.64 2.48 -15.80
N LEU A 544 25.57 2.63 -15.01
CA LEU A 544 25.55 2.33 -13.57
C LEU A 544 24.78 1.04 -13.27
N SER A 545 25.34 0.18 -12.40
CA SER A 545 24.53 -0.86 -11.75
C SER A 545 23.58 -0.24 -10.72
N GLY A 546 22.46 -0.92 -10.43
CA GLY A 546 21.53 -0.50 -9.39
C GLY A 546 22.23 -0.29 -8.04
N LYS A 547 23.20 -1.14 -7.70
CA LYS A 547 24.00 -1.03 -6.47
C LYS A 547 24.88 0.22 -6.43
N GLN A 548 25.47 0.63 -7.56
CA GLN A 548 26.26 1.86 -7.61
C GLN A 548 25.38 3.10 -7.39
N HIS A 549 24.15 3.09 -7.88
CA HIS A 549 23.19 4.16 -7.64
C HIS A 549 22.66 4.14 -6.19
N ALA A 550 22.32 2.96 -5.67
CA ALA A 550 21.96 2.72 -4.27
C ALA A 550 23.03 3.21 -3.29
N ALA A 551 24.31 3.02 -3.60
CA ALA A 551 25.41 3.47 -2.75
C ALA A 551 25.54 4.99 -2.68
N VAL A 552 25.25 5.72 -3.76
CA VAL A 552 25.17 7.19 -3.73
C VAL A 552 23.97 7.65 -2.90
N GLN A 553 22.84 6.93 -2.95
CA GLN A 553 21.66 7.24 -2.14
C GLN A 553 21.93 7.02 -0.64
N CYS A 554 22.58 5.91 -0.26
CA CYS A 554 23.01 5.65 1.13
C CYS A 554 24.00 6.72 1.61
N ALA A 555 24.99 7.08 0.79
CA ALA A 555 25.92 8.15 1.11
C ALA A 555 25.23 9.51 1.29
N CYS A 556 24.20 9.83 0.50
CA CYS A 556 23.40 11.04 0.72
C CYS A 556 22.56 10.96 2.00
N GLN A 557 22.09 9.76 2.38
CA GLN A 557 21.20 9.53 3.52
C GLN A 557 21.81 9.96 4.86
N GLU A 558 23.14 9.88 4.97
CA GLU A 558 23.97 10.33 6.11
C GLU A 558 23.71 11.79 6.54
N GLY A 559 23.30 12.65 5.60
CA GLY A 559 22.95 14.05 5.85
C GLY A 559 21.46 14.38 5.76
N VAL A 560 20.57 13.38 5.67
CA VAL A 560 19.13 13.56 5.40
C VAL A 560 18.25 13.10 6.56
N ASP A 561 17.32 13.97 6.97
CA ASP A 561 16.44 13.70 8.12
C ASP A 561 15.22 12.77 7.83
N SER A 562 14.76 12.59 6.57
CA SER A 562 13.45 11.94 6.22
C SER A 562 13.47 10.95 5.02
N ALA A 563 12.30 10.36 4.64
CA ALA A 563 12.11 9.27 3.64
C ALA A 563 10.99 9.54 2.57
N ILE A 564 10.61 8.56 1.72
CA ILE A 564 9.77 8.67 0.49
C ILE A 564 8.64 7.59 0.46
N SER A 565 7.33 7.89 0.22
CA SER A 565 6.21 6.88 0.27
C SER A 565 4.88 7.21 -0.49
N LYS A 566 3.92 6.25 -0.64
CA LYS A 566 2.62 6.24 -1.41
C LYS A 566 1.46 5.50 -0.65
N CYS A 567 0.18 5.46 -1.14
CA CYS A 567 -1.00 4.94 -0.35
C CYS A 567 -2.33 4.57 -1.16
N ILE A 568 -3.28 3.77 -0.60
CA ILE A 568 -4.65 3.37 -1.08
C ILE A 568 -5.79 3.42 -0.02
N GLU A 569 -7.09 3.40 -0.42
CA GLU A 569 -8.28 3.67 0.44
C GLU A 569 -8.60 2.59 1.51
N GLU A 570 -9.10 3.03 2.69
CA GLU A 570 -9.74 2.21 3.74
C GLU A 570 -10.83 1.24 3.20
N GLY A 571 -10.97 0.07 3.83
CA GLY A 571 -11.91 -0.99 3.46
C GLY A 571 -11.47 -1.83 2.26
N THR A 572 -10.31 -1.51 1.68
CA THR A 572 -9.77 -2.19 0.52
C THR A 572 -9.21 -3.56 0.90
N LEU A 573 -9.80 -4.63 0.38
CA LEU A 573 -9.41 -6.01 0.69
C LEU A 573 -8.16 -6.45 -0.09
N VAL A 574 -7.09 -6.76 0.64
CA VAL A 574 -5.81 -7.31 0.18
C VAL A 574 -5.84 -8.85 0.29
N GLN A 575 -5.21 -9.54 -0.67
CA GLN A 575 -5.11 -11.01 -0.67
C GLN A 575 -3.88 -11.48 0.12
N THR A 576 -4.10 -12.23 1.20
CA THR A 576 -3.05 -12.85 2.03
C THR A 576 -3.26 -14.35 2.20
N ASP A 577 -2.27 -15.07 2.72
CA ASP A 577 -2.40 -16.45 3.20
C ASP A 577 -3.44 -16.62 4.32
N GLN A 578 -3.61 -15.63 5.21
CA GLN A 578 -4.68 -15.58 6.23
C GLN A 578 -6.06 -15.18 5.66
N GLY A 579 -6.23 -15.27 4.34
CA GLY A 579 -7.44 -14.86 3.65
C GLY A 579 -7.42 -13.38 3.24
N LEU A 580 -8.61 -12.82 3.05
CA LEU A 580 -8.73 -11.42 2.63
C LEU A 580 -8.69 -10.51 3.86
N VAL A 581 -7.83 -9.51 3.84
CA VAL A 581 -7.60 -8.59 4.96
C VAL A 581 -7.88 -7.17 4.47
N PRO A 582 -8.78 -6.39 5.10
CA PRO A 582 -8.91 -4.95 4.82
C PRO A 582 -7.57 -4.27 5.08
N ILE A 583 -7.16 -3.30 4.27
CA ILE A 583 -5.81 -2.73 4.42
C ILE A 583 -5.61 -2.09 5.81
N GLU A 584 -6.61 -1.40 6.35
CA GLU A 584 -6.62 -0.89 7.72
C GLU A 584 -6.56 -2.00 8.79
N GLY A 585 -6.88 -3.23 8.42
CA GLY A 585 -6.89 -4.41 9.28
C GLY A 585 -5.52 -5.09 9.44
N PHE A 586 -4.47 -4.60 8.77
CA PHE A 586 -3.10 -5.07 9.03
C PHE A 586 -2.52 -4.52 10.34
N SER A 587 -3.00 -3.39 10.87
CA SER A 587 -2.70 -3.01 12.26
C SER A 587 -3.68 -2.00 12.84
N ASN A 588 -3.82 -1.95 14.17
CA ASN A 588 -4.65 -0.99 14.90
C ASN A 588 -4.07 0.46 14.94
N ASN A 589 -3.30 0.86 13.92
CA ASN A 589 -2.69 2.18 13.82
C ASN A 589 -3.75 3.28 13.59
N ASP A 590 -4.03 4.05 14.65
CA ASP A 590 -4.99 5.15 14.66
C ASP A 590 -4.34 6.53 14.40
N ARG A 591 -3.03 6.57 14.09
CA ARG A 591 -2.23 7.80 14.01
C ARG A 591 -1.65 8.04 12.60
N PRO A 592 -2.32 8.82 11.75
CA PRO A 592 -1.86 8.99 10.38
C PRO A 592 -0.49 9.68 10.23
N GLY A 593 0.17 9.36 9.11
CA GLY A 593 1.56 9.72 8.81
C GLY A 593 2.59 8.73 9.38
N THR A 594 2.18 7.65 10.07
CA THR A 594 3.11 6.72 10.72
C THR A 594 3.04 5.31 10.15
N PHE A 595 4.20 4.64 10.16
CA PHE A 595 4.30 3.19 10.07
C PHE A 595 4.03 2.57 11.44
N SER A 596 3.63 1.31 11.41
CA SER A 596 3.35 0.42 12.54
C SER A 596 3.67 -1.00 12.13
N ASP A 597 4.07 -1.81 13.09
CA ASP A 597 4.19 -3.26 12.92
C ASP A 597 2.83 -3.86 12.55
N VAL A 598 2.84 -5.08 12.00
CA VAL A 598 1.64 -5.75 11.51
C VAL A 598 1.05 -6.68 12.59
N ASP A 599 -0.26 -6.57 12.80
CA ASP A 599 -1.04 -7.26 13.83
C ASP A 599 -1.35 -8.72 13.42
N GLY A 600 -0.29 -9.51 13.25
CA GLY A 600 -0.34 -10.93 12.89
C GLY A 600 0.67 -11.31 11.80
N GLU A 601 0.93 -12.61 11.67
CA GLU A 601 1.63 -13.19 10.51
C GLU A 601 0.71 -13.14 9.28
N TYR A 602 1.06 -12.33 8.28
CA TYR A 602 0.43 -12.34 6.97
C TYR A 602 1.50 -12.44 5.90
N THR A 603 1.29 -13.32 4.92
CA THR A 603 2.14 -13.37 3.71
C THR A 603 1.33 -13.09 2.44
N ILE A 604 1.99 -12.44 1.47
CA ILE A 604 1.47 -12.17 0.13
C ILE A 604 2.41 -12.84 -0.87
N ASP A 605 1.88 -13.75 -1.68
CA ASP A 605 2.64 -14.61 -2.61
C ASP A 605 3.85 -15.35 -1.97
N GLY A 606 3.81 -15.57 -0.65
CA GLY A 606 4.83 -16.28 0.13
C GLY A 606 5.87 -15.40 0.83
N TYR A 607 5.68 -14.07 0.80
CA TYR A 607 6.55 -13.09 1.47
C TYR A 607 5.81 -12.36 2.60
N GLU A 608 6.49 -12.05 3.71
CA GLU A 608 5.88 -11.43 4.88
C GLU A 608 5.45 -9.97 4.63
N VAL A 609 4.28 -9.59 5.15
CA VAL A 609 3.87 -8.17 5.24
C VAL A 609 4.53 -7.60 6.50
N THR A 610 5.59 -6.80 6.32
CA THR A 610 6.50 -6.39 7.41
C THR A 610 6.10 -5.09 8.07
N ALA A 611 5.36 -4.22 7.39
CA ALA A 611 4.89 -2.95 7.95
C ALA A 611 3.54 -2.52 7.38
N HIS A 612 2.74 -1.85 8.20
CA HIS A 612 1.51 -1.18 7.82
C HIS A 612 1.64 0.33 8.05
N TYR A 613 1.27 1.13 7.06
CA TYR A 613 1.38 2.59 7.08
C TYR A 613 -0.01 3.21 7.04
N TYR A 614 -0.41 3.96 8.07
CA TYR A 614 -1.61 4.78 8.00
C TYR A 614 -1.23 6.17 7.48
N ALA A 615 -1.79 6.59 6.35
CA ALA A 615 -1.45 7.83 5.67
C ALA A 615 -2.46 8.96 5.86
N GLY A 616 -3.64 8.67 6.39
CA GLY A 616 -4.72 9.62 6.67
C GLY A 616 -5.42 10.15 5.43
N LYS A 617 -6.27 11.18 5.62
CA LYS A 617 -7.07 11.76 4.53
C LYS A 617 -6.22 12.43 3.46
N LYS A 618 -6.18 11.82 2.28
CA LYS A 618 -5.54 12.37 1.07
C LYS A 618 -6.54 12.44 -0.09
N GLN A 619 -6.34 13.38 -1.00
CA GLN A 619 -7.14 13.48 -2.23
C GLN A 619 -6.93 12.22 -3.08
N SER A 620 -8.03 11.63 -3.55
CA SER A 620 -8.00 10.29 -4.12
C SER A 620 -8.77 10.19 -5.43
N THR A 621 -8.17 9.44 -6.35
CA THR A 621 -8.80 9.05 -7.62
C THR A 621 -9.29 7.61 -7.51
N ARG A 622 -10.39 7.32 -8.19
CA ARG A 622 -11.00 5.99 -8.32
C ARG A 622 -10.98 5.55 -9.77
N ILE A 623 -10.58 4.30 -10.01
CA ILE A 623 -10.79 3.63 -11.30
C ILE A 623 -11.86 2.53 -11.17
N ARG A 624 -12.55 2.24 -12.28
CA ARG A 624 -13.46 1.10 -12.44
C ARG A 624 -13.02 0.25 -13.61
N LEU A 625 -13.16 -1.07 -13.49
CA LEU A 625 -12.74 -2.05 -14.49
C LEU A 625 -13.92 -2.73 -15.20
N ASP A 626 -13.68 -3.36 -16.35
CA ASP A 626 -14.65 -4.15 -17.12
C ASP A 626 -15.08 -5.45 -16.41
N SER A 627 -14.34 -5.87 -15.38
CA SER A 627 -14.74 -6.86 -14.38
C SER A 627 -15.75 -6.35 -13.35
N GLY A 628 -15.97 -5.03 -13.29
CA GLY A 628 -16.76 -4.35 -12.27
C GLY A 628 -15.99 -4.03 -10.98
N ALA A 629 -14.73 -4.43 -10.86
CA ALA A 629 -13.88 -4.06 -9.72
C ALA A 629 -13.61 -2.55 -9.72
N GLU A 630 -13.47 -1.96 -8.54
CA GLU A 630 -13.04 -0.57 -8.33
C GLU A 630 -11.71 -0.55 -7.54
N LEU A 631 -10.89 0.48 -7.71
CA LEU A 631 -9.73 0.76 -6.83
C LEU A 631 -9.65 2.26 -6.59
N VAL A 632 -9.26 2.65 -5.38
CA VAL A 632 -9.08 4.04 -4.98
C VAL A 632 -7.71 4.23 -4.34
N GLY A 633 -6.98 5.25 -4.81
CA GLY A 633 -5.67 5.59 -4.27
C GLY A 633 -5.33 7.07 -4.41
N ALA A 634 -4.26 7.47 -3.73
CA ALA A 634 -3.80 8.86 -3.71
C ALA A 634 -3.61 9.44 -5.12
N THR A 635 -4.33 10.51 -5.45
CA THR A 635 -4.32 11.13 -6.79
C THR A 635 -2.92 11.49 -7.27
N GLU A 636 -2.07 12.00 -6.39
CA GLU A 636 -0.74 12.52 -6.75
C GLU A 636 0.36 11.45 -6.80
N SER A 637 0.11 10.23 -6.29
CA SER A 637 1.20 9.29 -5.99
C SER A 637 0.90 7.79 -6.21
N HIS A 638 -0.36 7.36 -6.20
CA HIS A 638 -0.68 5.93 -6.31
C HIS A 638 -0.57 5.43 -7.77
N ARG A 639 0.03 4.25 -7.96
CA ARG A 639 0.29 3.65 -9.28
C ARG A 639 -0.26 2.24 -9.38
N VAL A 640 -0.69 1.89 -10.59
CA VAL A 640 -1.08 0.52 -10.98
C VAL A 640 -0.26 0.07 -12.20
N LEU A 641 -0.12 -1.23 -12.37
CA LEU A 641 0.60 -1.81 -13.50
C LEU A 641 -0.30 -1.85 -14.74
N THR A 642 0.19 -1.38 -15.89
CA THR A 642 -0.45 -1.52 -17.20
C THR A 642 0.43 -2.37 -18.13
N PRO A 643 -0.06 -2.82 -19.30
CA PRO A 643 0.79 -3.45 -20.32
C PRO A 643 2.00 -2.59 -20.75
N ASP A 644 1.96 -1.27 -20.53
CA ASP A 644 3.01 -0.31 -20.86
C ASP A 644 3.78 0.19 -19.60
N GLY A 645 3.65 -0.53 -18.47
CA GLY A 645 4.39 -0.31 -17.22
C GLY A 645 3.61 0.43 -16.12
N TRP A 646 4.33 0.97 -15.13
CA TRP A 646 3.72 1.61 -13.95
C TRP A 646 3.22 3.04 -14.22
N GLN A 647 1.89 3.22 -14.28
CA GLN A 647 1.21 4.52 -14.50
C GLN A 647 0.51 5.02 -13.22
N LEU A 648 0.29 6.34 -13.07
CA LEU A 648 -0.49 6.86 -11.94
C LEU A 648 -1.96 6.51 -12.15
N LEU A 649 -2.66 6.20 -11.07
CA LEU A 649 -4.10 5.93 -11.09
C LEU A 649 -4.91 7.15 -11.56
N ALA A 650 -4.36 8.36 -11.40
CA ALA A 650 -4.91 9.61 -11.91
C ALA A 650 -4.57 9.95 -13.38
N ASP A 651 -3.60 9.26 -13.99
CA ASP A 651 -3.20 9.47 -15.40
C ASP A 651 -3.98 8.55 -16.38
N LEU A 652 -4.79 7.62 -15.86
CA LEU A 652 -5.56 6.66 -16.66
C LEU A 652 -6.82 7.28 -17.29
N GLU A 653 -7.19 6.80 -18.48
CA GLU A 653 -8.42 7.14 -19.20
C GLU A 653 -9.35 5.93 -19.41
N GLU A 654 -10.61 6.18 -19.80
CA GLU A 654 -11.55 5.11 -20.18
C GLU A 654 -11.08 4.40 -21.46
N GLY A 655 -10.77 3.11 -21.35
CA GLY A 655 -10.23 2.26 -22.41
C GLY A 655 -8.80 1.77 -22.15
N ASP A 656 -8.08 2.36 -21.18
CA ASP A 656 -6.75 1.89 -20.79
C ASP A 656 -6.80 0.50 -20.15
N MET A 657 -5.68 -0.22 -20.17
CA MET A 657 -5.58 -1.57 -19.64
C MET A 657 -4.78 -1.60 -18.34
N VAL A 658 -5.34 -2.19 -17.28
CA VAL A 658 -4.65 -2.46 -16.01
C VAL A 658 -4.40 -3.96 -15.89
N LEU A 659 -3.21 -4.35 -15.43
CA LEU A 659 -2.82 -5.73 -15.21
C LEU A 659 -3.24 -6.20 -13.81
N GLY A 660 -3.59 -7.48 -13.75
CA GLY A 660 -4.05 -8.16 -12.57
C GLY A 660 -3.53 -9.58 -12.49
N ASP A 661 -3.63 -10.20 -11.31
CA ASP A 661 -3.21 -11.57 -11.07
C ASP A 661 -4.20 -12.31 -10.16
N PHE A 662 -3.98 -13.62 -9.96
CA PHE A 662 -4.89 -14.54 -9.29
C PHE A 662 -4.18 -15.32 -8.17
N ALA A 663 -4.02 -14.71 -6.99
CA ALA A 663 -3.57 -15.45 -5.81
C ALA A 663 -4.72 -16.26 -5.17
N VAL A 664 -4.36 -17.39 -4.55
CA VAL A 664 -5.25 -18.14 -3.66
C VAL A 664 -5.09 -17.56 -2.25
N SER A 665 -6.19 -17.22 -1.59
CA SER A 665 -6.17 -16.48 -0.33
C SER A 665 -7.23 -17.03 0.64
N HIS A 666 -6.82 -18.00 1.45
CA HIS A 666 -7.67 -18.75 2.40
C HIS A 666 -6.86 -19.18 3.63
N SER A 667 -7.32 -18.82 4.83
CA SER A 667 -6.74 -19.37 6.08
C SER A 667 -7.19 -20.82 6.34
N ASP A 668 -6.72 -21.40 7.44
CA ASP A 668 -7.23 -22.67 7.99
C ASP A 668 -8.70 -22.59 8.46
N GLY A 669 -9.26 -21.37 8.60
CA GLY A 669 -10.66 -21.14 8.96
C GLY A 669 -10.98 -21.29 10.44
N GLY A 670 -12.28 -21.35 10.76
CA GLY A 670 -12.75 -21.52 12.13
C GLY A 670 -12.51 -20.31 13.03
N LEU A 671 -12.61 -19.09 12.50
CA LEU A 671 -12.47 -17.86 13.30
C LEU A 671 -13.57 -17.74 14.36
N THR A 672 -13.24 -17.15 15.51
CA THR A 672 -14.13 -17.05 16.67
C THR A 672 -15.39 -16.24 16.35
N VAL A 673 -16.53 -16.73 16.85
CA VAL A 673 -17.85 -16.08 16.75
C VAL A 673 -18.24 -15.54 18.12
N GLU A 674 -18.24 -14.21 18.24
CA GLU A 674 -18.67 -13.56 19.48
C GLU A 674 -20.19 -13.61 19.66
N TRP A 675 -20.63 -13.98 20.87
CA TRP A 675 -22.04 -14.00 21.26
C TRP A 675 -22.35 -12.85 22.20
N VAL A 676 -23.33 -12.02 21.84
CA VAL A 676 -23.79 -10.90 22.67
C VAL A 676 -24.52 -11.43 23.91
N ASP A 677 -23.78 -11.51 25.01
CA ASP A 677 -24.25 -12.11 26.24
C ASP A 677 -25.30 -11.26 27.00
N ASP A 678 -25.88 -11.85 28.04
CA ASP A 678 -26.67 -11.17 29.07
C ASP A 678 -28.10 -10.69 28.72
N LEU A 679 -28.86 -11.48 27.96
CA LEU A 679 -30.34 -11.46 28.03
C LEU A 679 -30.92 -12.65 28.81
N ARG A 680 -31.42 -12.37 30.02
CA ARG A 680 -32.33 -13.26 30.77
C ARG A 680 -33.70 -13.35 30.10
N THR A 681 -33.77 -14.08 28.98
CA THR A 681 -35.03 -14.40 28.30
C THR A 681 -35.69 -15.65 28.90
N SER A 682 -36.99 -15.80 28.66
CA SER A 682 -37.73 -17.04 28.97
C SER A 682 -37.83 -17.99 27.77
N SER A 683 -37.00 -17.77 26.75
CA SER A 683 -36.89 -18.62 25.56
C SER A 683 -36.10 -19.87 25.90
N ASN A 684 -36.22 -20.93 25.10
CA ASN A 684 -35.33 -22.08 25.21
C ASN A 684 -33.89 -21.62 24.90
N ALA A 685 -32.92 -22.10 25.67
CA ALA A 685 -31.53 -22.02 25.26
C ALA A 685 -31.36 -22.90 24.01
N VAL A 686 -30.65 -22.37 23.02
CA VAL A 686 -30.12 -23.11 21.87
C VAL A 686 -28.64 -23.33 22.10
N GLU A 687 -28.07 -24.36 21.50
CA GLU A 687 -26.61 -24.48 21.40
C GLU A 687 -26.09 -23.33 20.50
N THR A 688 -24.84 -22.92 20.71
CA THR A 688 -24.26 -21.71 20.10
C THR A 688 -22.83 -21.99 19.65
N PRO A 689 -22.56 -22.14 18.33
CA PRO A 689 -21.22 -22.31 17.80
C PRO A 689 -20.31 -21.14 18.19
N ASP A 690 -19.23 -21.42 18.89
CA ASP A 690 -18.20 -20.47 19.33
C ASP A 690 -17.16 -20.15 18.24
N ARG A 691 -17.11 -20.97 17.18
CA ARG A 691 -16.24 -20.79 16.01
C ARG A 691 -17.05 -20.87 14.72
N MET A 692 -16.55 -20.22 13.67
CA MET A 692 -17.07 -20.39 12.32
C MET A 692 -16.89 -21.84 11.88
N THR A 693 -17.82 -22.32 11.06
CA THR A 693 -17.77 -23.65 10.44
C THR A 693 -18.42 -23.57 9.07
N PRO A 694 -18.15 -24.48 8.12
CA PRO A 694 -18.86 -24.51 6.85
C PRO A 694 -20.38 -24.58 7.02
N GLU A 695 -20.91 -25.38 7.94
CA GLU A 695 -22.34 -25.39 8.24
C GLU A 695 -22.88 -24.04 8.75
N PHE A 696 -22.16 -23.33 9.63
CA PHE A 696 -22.62 -22.02 10.12
C PHE A 696 -22.45 -20.92 9.08
N ALA A 697 -21.41 -20.97 8.26
CA ALA A 697 -21.21 -20.08 7.12
C ALA A 697 -22.33 -20.26 6.08
N GLU A 698 -22.74 -21.49 5.76
CA GLU A 698 -23.91 -21.74 4.89
C GLU A 698 -25.19 -21.17 5.50
N PHE A 699 -25.42 -21.39 6.80
CA PHE A 699 -26.57 -20.80 7.50
C PHE A 699 -26.57 -19.27 7.41
N LEU A 700 -25.44 -18.60 7.65
CA LEU A 700 -25.31 -17.14 7.53
C LEU A 700 -25.52 -16.66 6.09
N GLY A 701 -25.02 -17.38 5.08
CA GLY A 701 -25.27 -17.09 3.67
C GLY A 701 -26.75 -17.17 3.30
N MET A 702 -27.48 -18.18 3.82
CA MET A 702 -28.94 -18.29 3.65
C MET A 702 -29.69 -17.11 4.29
N ILE A 703 -29.16 -16.53 5.38
CA ILE A 703 -29.73 -15.32 5.99
C ILE A 703 -29.32 -14.04 5.25
N ALA A 704 -28.11 -13.98 4.70
CA ALA A 704 -27.63 -12.89 3.87
C ALA A 704 -28.44 -12.74 2.57
N ALA A 705 -28.94 -13.84 2.00
CA ALA A 705 -29.88 -13.86 0.89
C ALA A 705 -31.36 -13.67 1.35
N ASP A 706 -32.22 -14.67 1.08
CA ASP A 706 -33.68 -14.68 1.33
C ASP A 706 -34.12 -14.67 2.81
N GLY A 707 -33.18 -14.67 3.76
CA GLY A 707 -33.49 -14.70 5.19
C GLY A 707 -33.77 -13.35 5.84
N GLY A 708 -34.43 -13.41 6.99
CA GLY A 708 -34.83 -12.26 7.81
C GLY A 708 -34.55 -12.48 9.29
N VAL A 709 -34.05 -11.43 9.94
CA VAL A 709 -33.70 -11.41 11.37
C VAL A 709 -34.56 -10.35 12.07
N TYR A 710 -35.22 -10.74 13.17
CA TYR A 710 -36.12 -9.87 13.93
C TYR A 710 -35.82 -9.96 15.43
N GLU A 711 -34.97 -9.09 15.92
CA GLU A 711 -34.52 -9.12 17.33
C GLU A 711 -35.69 -9.01 18.34
N GLU A 712 -36.70 -8.18 18.05
CA GLU A 712 -37.85 -7.98 18.95
C GLU A 712 -38.58 -9.30 19.26
N THR A 713 -38.78 -10.15 18.25
CA THR A 713 -39.43 -11.46 18.37
C THR A 713 -38.42 -12.59 18.62
N GLY A 714 -37.13 -12.34 18.40
CA GLY A 714 -36.06 -13.34 18.38
C GLY A 714 -36.13 -14.27 17.16
N ARG A 715 -36.87 -13.90 16.11
CA ARG A 715 -37.11 -14.76 14.95
C ARG A 715 -35.95 -14.64 13.96
N VAL A 716 -35.36 -15.77 13.61
CA VAL A 716 -34.43 -15.93 12.48
C VAL A 716 -35.09 -16.88 11.52
N GLU A 717 -35.38 -16.42 10.31
CA GLU A 717 -36.20 -17.14 9.33
C GLU A 717 -35.62 -17.12 7.92
N VAL A 718 -35.96 -18.14 7.13
CA VAL A 718 -35.89 -18.14 5.67
C VAL A 718 -37.31 -18.32 5.12
N THR A 719 -37.67 -17.53 4.12
CA THR A 719 -38.95 -17.68 3.41
C THR A 719 -38.70 -18.38 2.08
N THR A 720 -39.35 -19.52 1.84
CA THR A 720 -39.11 -20.32 0.62
C THR A 720 -40.35 -21.14 0.23
N ASP A 721 -40.52 -21.43 -1.05
CA ASP A 721 -41.42 -22.49 -1.54
C ASP A 721 -40.67 -23.81 -1.85
N SER A 722 -39.34 -23.78 -1.77
CA SER A 722 -38.43 -24.84 -2.21
C SER A 722 -38.14 -25.85 -1.09
N MET A 723 -38.54 -27.11 -1.30
CA MET A 723 -38.30 -28.18 -0.31
C MET A 723 -36.82 -28.39 0.02
N PRO A 724 -35.86 -28.37 -0.92
CA PRO A 724 -34.43 -28.48 -0.59
C PRO A 724 -33.92 -27.39 0.36
N VAL A 725 -34.49 -26.18 0.28
CA VAL A 725 -34.12 -25.05 1.15
C VAL A 725 -34.70 -25.25 2.56
N GLU A 726 -35.96 -25.68 2.67
CA GLU A 726 -36.57 -26.05 3.96
C GLU A 726 -35.82 -27.22 4.63
N ASP A 727 -35.57 -28.30 3.90
CA ASP A 727 -34.89 -29.50 4.41
C ASP A 727 -33.46 -29.16 4.88
N ARG A 728 -32.71 -28.35 4.10
CA ARG A 728 -31.34 -27.94 4.44
C ARG A 728 -31.29 -26.95 5.61
N TYR A 729 -32.17 -25.96 5.64
CA TYR A 729 -32.26 -25.02 6.77
C TYR A 729 -32.61 -25.75 8.07
N ALA A 730 -33.53 -26.73 8.00
CA ALA A 730 -33.89 -27.57 9.14
C ALA A 730 -32.71 -28.45 9.60
N GLU A 731 -31.96 -29.06 8.68
CA GLU A 731 -30.76 -29.85 8.99
C GLU A 731 -29.68 -29.00 9.68
N LEU A 732 -29.38 -27.81 9.14
CA LEU A 732 -28.42 -26.88 9.73
C LEU A 732 -28.85 -26.44 11.14
N CYS A 733 -30.14 -26.13 11.34
CA CYS A 733 -30.66 -25.75 12.65
C CYS A 733 -30.60 -26.88 13.69
N ASP A 734 -30.86 -28.12 13.29
CA ASP A 734 -30.76 -29.30 14.16
C ASP A 734 -29.29 -29.56 14.54
N ARG A 735 -28.36 -29.43 13.58
CA ARG A 735 -26.93 -29.74 13.78
C ARG A 735 -26.12 -28.63 14.47
N LEU A 736 -26.46 -27.36 14.28
CA LEU A 736 -25.72 -26.22 14.85
C LEU A 736 -26.25 -25.78 16.23
N PHE A 737 -27.54 -26.01 16.50
CA PHE A 737 -28.25 -25.35 17.60
C PHE A 737 -29.07 -26.32 18.49
N ASP A 738 -29.05 -27.64 18.22
CA ASP A 738 -29.96 -28.67 18.78
C ASP A 738 -31.45 -28.25 18.71
N ALA A 739 -31.82 -27.55 17.62
CA ALA A 739 -33.07 -26.78 17.55
C ALA A 739 -33.95 -27.18 16.36
N GLN A 740 -35.10 -27.77 16.68
CA GLN A 740 -36.15 -28.07 15.70
C GLN A 740 -36.85 -26.79 15.22
N VAL A 741 -36.86 -26.59 13.90
CA VAL A 741 -37.46 -25.41 13.25
C VAL A 741 -39.00 -25.40 13.29
N ASN A 742 -39.57 -24.19 13.30
CA ASN A 742 -41.00 -23.97 13.15
C ASN A 742 -41.30 -23.69 11.68
N VAL A 743 -42.37 -24.30 11.14
CA VAL A 743 -42.85 -24.07 9.78
C VAL A 743 -44.22 -23.41 9.81
N GLU A 744 -44.32 -22.23 9.21
CA GLU A 744 -45.56 -21.45 9.08
C GLU A 744 -45.87 -21.25 7.59
N TYR A 745 -47.07 -21.64 7.16
CA TYR A 745 -47.52 -21.51 5.77
C TYR A 745 -48.11 -20.12 5.55
N ASP A 746 -47.75 -19.43 4.46
CA ASP A 746 -48.35 -18.12 4.16
C ASP A 746 -49.73 -18.29 3.51
N ASP A 747 -50.79 -17.95 4.23
CA ASP A 747 -52.20 -18.04 3.79
C ASP A 747 -52.52 -17.32 2.45
N ARG A 748 -51.61 -16.49 1.95
CA ARG A 748 -51.78 -15.69 0.73
C ARG A 748 -51.20 -16.34 -0.54
N THR A 749 -50.33 -17.34 -0.41
CA THR A 749 -49.56 -17.90 -1.53
C THR A 749 -49.43 -19.42 -1.39
N GLU A 750 -50.05 -20.20 -2.29
CA GLU A 750 -49.97 -21.66 -2.21
C GLU A 750 -48.50 -22.14 -2.31
N ASN A 751 -48.07 -22.91 -1.29
CA ASN A 751 -46.76 -23.57 -1.12
C ASN A 751 -45.60 -22.72 -0.56
N VAL A 752 -45.77 -21.41 -0.32
CA VAL A 752 -44.75 -20.60 0.37
C VAL A 752 -44.77 -20.87 1.87
N ARG A 753 -43.60 -21.13 2.44
CA ARG A 753 -43.36 -21.47 3.85
C ARG A 753 -42.34 -20.51 4.45
N ARG A 754 -42.54 -20.18 5.72
CA ARG A 754 -41.55 -19.49 6.57
C ARG A 754 -41.01 -20.52 7.55
N VAL A 755 -39.71 -20.79 7.45
CA VAL A 755 -39.01 -21.77 8.28
C VAL A 755 -38.15 -20.99 9.25
N TYR A 756 -38.36 -21.14 10.56
CA TYR A 756 -37.77 -20.23 11.55
C TYR A 756 -37.43 -20.85 12.90
N LEU A 757 -36.38 -20.30 13.51
CA LEU A 757 -36.05 -20.45 14.92
C LEU A 757 -36.49 -19.23 15.72
N THR A 758 -36.56 -19.38 17.04
CA THR A 758 -36.88 -18.28 17.97
C THR A 758 -35.87 -18.25 19.11
N SER A 759 -34.80 -17.49 18.92
CA SER A 759 -33.77 -17.20 19.91
C SER A 759 -33.28 -15.75 19.72
N ARG A 760 -33.40 -14.92 20.75
CA ARG A 760 -32.92 -13.53 20.70
C ARG A 760 -31.40 -13.44 20.65
N ASN A 761 -30.69 -14.38 21.25
CA ASN A 761 -29.23 -14.42 21.23
C ASN A 761 -28.75 -14.77 19.81
N LEU A 762 -29.39 -15.74 19.14
CA LEU A 762 -29.14 -16.05 17.73
C LEU A 762 -29.47 -14.86 16.82
N ALA A 763 -30.63 -14.22 17.01
CA ALA A 763 -31.00 -13.05 16.22
C ALA A 763 -29.99 -11.88 16.37
N ARG A 764 -29.38 -11.71 17.54
CA ARG A 764 -28.31 -10.71 17.76
C ARG A 764 -27.01 -11.09 17.08
N CYS A 765 -26.53 -12.32 17.29
CA CYS A 765 -25.30 -12.84 16.67
C CYS A 765 -25.37 -12.77 15.14
N VAL A 766 -26.46 -13.23 14.54
CA VAL A 766 -26.64 -13.17 13.08
C VAL A 766 -26.68 -11.71 12.60
N ARG A 767 -27.39 -10.81 13.30
CA ARG A 767 -27.42 -9.37 12.98
C ARG A 767 -26.04 -8.71 13.07
N SER A 768 -25.22 -9.05 14.07
CA SER A 768 -23.87 -8.50 14.18
C SER A 768 -22.94 -9.02 13.08
N LEU A 769 -23.10 -10.27 12.63
CA LEU A 769 -22.28 -10.88 11.57
C LEU A 769 -22.66 -10.42 10.16
N VAL A 770 -23.90 -10.66 9.72
CA VAL A 770 -24.35 -10.39 8.34
C VAL A 770 -25.09 -9.07 8.15
N GLY A 771 -25.37 -8.31 9.23
CA GLY A 771 -26.10 -7.04 9.16
C GLY A 771 -27.63 -7.19 9.17
N GLU A 772 -28.35 -6.14 8.76
CA GLU A 772 -29.83 -6.15 8.70
C GLU A 772 -30.41 -5.43 7.48
N GLY A 773 -31.73 -5.57 7.30
CA GLY A 773 -32.44 -4.96 6.17
C GLY A 773 -32.02 -5.55 4.82
N THR A 774 -32.03 -4.73 3.78
CA THR A 774 -31.72 -5.13 2.39
C THR A 774 -30.47 -4.43 1.83
N TYR A 775 -30.06 -3.31 2.45
CA TYR A 775 -28.93 -2.49 2.02
C TYR A 775 -27.70 -2.67 2.92
N GLU A 776 -27.88 -2.89 4.23
CA GLU A 776 -26.82 -2.95 5.24
C GLU A 776 -26.38 -4.40 5.54
N LYS A 777 -26.54 -5.29 4.55
CA LYS A 777 -26.05 -6.68 4.65
C LYS A 777 -24.59 -6.74 4.21
N ARG A 778 -23.79 -7.66 4.77
CA ARG A 778 -22.38 -7.86 4.35
C ARG A 778 -21.93 -9.31 4.53
N VAL A 779 -20.78 -9.64 3.93
CA VAL A 779 -20.07 -10.89 4.24
C VAL A 779 -19.43 -10.73 5.64
N PRO A 780 -19.59 -11.68 6.58
CA PRO A 780 -18.91 -11.62 7.87
C PRO A 780 -17.39 -11.71 7.71
N GLU A 781 -16.63 -10.99 8.54
CA GLU A 781 -15.16 -11.02 8.53
C GLU A 781 -14.61 -12.46 8.68
N GLN A 782 -15.24 -13.25 9.56
CA GLN A 782 -14.92 -14.66 9.79
C GLN A 782 -15.00 -15.52 8.51
N VAL A 783 -15.81 -15.10 7.53
CA VAL A 783 -15.92 -15.76 6.22
C VAL A 783 -14.94 -15.12 5.21
N ILE A 784 -14.77 -13.79 5.23
CA ILE A 784 -13.81 -13.06 4.38
C ILE A 784 -12.37 -13.60 4.56
N ARG A 785 -11.97 -13.84 5.81
CA ARG A 785 -10.68 -14.44 6.20
C ARG A 785 -10.69 -15.96 6.26
N GLY A 786 -11.87 -16.59 6.29
CA GLY A 786 -12.04 -18.03 6.54
C GLY A 786 -11.48 -18.98 5.46
N SER A 787 -11.64 -20.27 5.71
CA SER A 787 -11.18 -21.34 4.82
C SER A 787 -11.95 -21.42 3.51
N SER A 788 -11.36 -22.09 2.51
CA SER A 788 -12.03 -22.36 1.23
C SER A 788 -13.40 -23.04 1.39
N GLU A 789 -13.54 -23.95 2.36
CA GLU A 789 -14.81 -24.64 2.66
C GLU A 789 -15.85 -23.68 3.26
N GLU A 790 -15.47 -22.81 4.20
CA GLU A 790 -16.37 -21.81 4.79
C GLU A 790 -16.82 -20.76 3.76
N LYS A 791 -15.89 -20.29 2.92
CA LYS A 791 -16.15 -19.36 1.83
C LYS A 791 -17.14 -19.94 0.82
N LEU A 792 -16.91 -21.16 0.33
CA LEU A 792 -17.84 -21.84 -0.58
C LEU A 792 -19.19 -22.15 0.09
N ALA A 793 -19.20 -22.48 1.38
CA ALA A 793 -20.42 -22.75 2.12
C ALA A 793 -21.29 -21.49 2.29
N PHE A 794 -20.68 -20.33 2.61
CA PHE A 794 -21.39 -19.05 2.64
C PHE A 794 -21.97 -18.70 1.27
N VAL A 795 -21.16 -18.79 0.19
CA VAL A 795 -21.65 -18.54 -1.18
C VAL A 795 -22.78 -19.51 -1.55
N ARG A 796 -22.68 -20.79 -1.15
CA ARG A 796 -23.74 -21.80 -1.31
C ARG A 796 -25.04 -21.39 -0.62
N GLY A 797 -24.96 -20.84 0.60
CA GLY A 797 -26.09 -20.22 1.28
C GLY A 797 -26.65 -19.00 0.52
N LEU A 798 -25.77 -18.15 0.00
CA LEU A 798 -26.12 -16.93 -0.73
C LEU A 798 -26.85 -17.21 -2.06
N THR A 799 -26.68 -18.39 -2.66
CA THR A 799 -27.38 -18.81 -3.91
C THR A 799 -28.91 -18.81 -3.86
N LEU A 800 -29.53 -18.54 -2.71
CA LEU A 800 -30.98 -18.26 -2.65
C LEU A 800 -31.34 -16.98 -3.44
N ASP A 801 -30.51 -15.94 -3.39
CA ASP A 801 -30.63 -14.76 -4.28
C ASP A 801 -30.14 -15.03 -5.71
N GLY A 802 -29.46 -16.16 -5.91
CA GLY A 802 -28.78 -16.50 -7.16
C GLY A 802 -29.72 -16.92 -8.31
N TYR A 803 -29.30 -16.62 -9.53
CA TYR A 803 -30.01 -16.96 -10.76
C TYR A 803 -29.06 -17.13 -11.96
N ASN A 804 -29.54 -17.80 -13.00
CA ASN A 804 -28.76 -18.01 -14.21
C ASN A 804 -28.82 -16.78 -15.13
N SER A 805 -27.65 -16.26 -15.51
CA SER A 805 -27.49 -15.18 -16.47
C SER A 805 -26.98 -15.70 -17.82
N SER A 806 -26.79 -14.80 -18.79
CA SER A 806 -26.08 -15.08 -20.05
C SER A 806 -24.56 -15.13 -19.92
N ASN A 807 -24.03 -14.74 -18.76
CA ASN A 807 -22.60 -14.50 -18.52
C ASN A 807 -22.06 -15.42 -17.41
N GLY A 808 -22.77 -16.49 -17.06
CA GLY A 808 -22.48 -17.35 -15.92
C GLY A 808 -23.60 -17.42 -14.88
N PHE A 809 -23.29 -18.05 -13.75
CA PHE A 809 -24.19 -18.17 -12.61
C PHE A 809 -24.05 -16.93 -11.73
N THR A 810 -25.13 -16.17 -11.57
CA THR A 810 -25.18 -15.06 -10.61
C THR A 810 -25.44 -15.65 -9.23
N VAL A 811 -24.47 -15.56 -8.32
CA VAL A 811 -24.56 -16.15 -6.97
C VAL A 811 -25.28 -15.24 -5.99
N TYR A 812 -25.26 -13.93 -6.25
CA TYR A 812 -25.91 -12.87 -5.47
C TYR A 812 -26.54 -11.84 -6.39
N GLY A 813 -27.73 -11.36 -6.05
CA GLY A 813 -28.43 -10.31 -6.76
C GLY A 813 -29.37 -9.54 -5.84
N GLY A 814 -28.85 -8.52 -5.16
CA GLY A 814 -29.55 -7.79 -4.09
C GLY A 814 -29.30 -6.28 -4.11
N MET A 815 -29.55 -5.61 -2.99
CA MET A 815 -29.42 -4.14 -2.86
C MET A 815 -28.24 -3.69 -1.97
N SER A 816 -27.48 -4.62 -1.38
CA SER A 816 -26.27 -4.27 -0.64
C SER A 816 -25.07 -4.23 -1.59
N GLU A 817 -24.32 -3.13 -1.51
CA GLU A 817 -23.02 -2.96 -2.15
C GLU A 817 -21.94 -3.75 -1.41
N ASP A 818 -21.86 -3.64 -0.08
CA ASP A 818 -20.89 -4.35 0.77
C ASP A 818 -20.96 -5.87 0.63
N LEU A 819 -22.17 -6.43 0.54
CA LEU A 819 -22.38 -7.86 0.31
C LEU A 819 -21.98 -8.26 -1.11
N ALA A 820 -22.14 -7.39 -2.10
CA ALA A 820 -21.67 -7.66 -3.46
C ALA A 820 -20.13 -7.62 -3.54
N TYR A 821 -19.52 -6.55 -3.04
CA TYR A 821 -18.06 -6.37 -3.02
C TYR A 821 -17.38 -7.51 -2.25
N GLY A 822 -17.82 -7.78 -1.02
CA GLY A 822 -17.29 -8.89 -0.21
C GLY A 822 -17.48 -10.25 -0.87
N THR A 823 -18.64 -10.52 -1.50
CA THR A 823 -18.88 -11.77 -2.25
C THR A 823 -17.98 -11.85 -3.48
N ALA A 824 -17.74 -10.74 -4.17
CA ALA A 824 -16.87 -10.70 -5.34
C ALA A 824 -15.39 -10.95 -4.94
N GLN A 825 -14.91 -10.37 -3.84
CA GLN A 825 -13.56 -10.67 -3.34
C GLN A 825 -13.43 -12.10 -2.82
N LEU A 826 -14.40 -12.60 -2.06
CA LEU A 826 -14.47 -14.01 -1.65
C LEU A 826 -14.22 -14.96 -2.83
N LEU A 827 -14.90 -14.70 -3.94
CA LEU A 827 -14.80 -15.49 -5.15
C LEU A 827 -13.49 -15.29 -5.92
N ARG A 828 -12.93 -14.07 -5.93
CA ARG A 828 -11.59 -13.78 -6.49
C ARG A 828 -10.49 -14.52 -5.70
N SER A 829 -10.67 -14.71 -4.39
CA SER A 829 -9.68 -15.38 -3.51
C SER A 829 -9.44 -16.87 -3.77
N PHE A 830 -10.16 -17.50 -4.70
CA PHE A 830 -9.94 -18.90 -5.12
C PHE A 830 -8.85 -19.06 -6.20
N GLY A 831 -8.15 -17.98 -6.60
CA GLY A 831 -7.10 -18.04 -7.62
C GLY A 831 -7.59 -18.49 -9.00
N VAL A 832 -8.88 -18.27 -9.31
CA VAL A 832 -9.53 -18.72 -10.56
C VAL A 832 -10.15 -17.56 -11.33
N PRO A 833 -10.12 -17.62 -12.68
CA PRO A 833 -10.38 -16.45 -13.49
C PRO A 833 -11.86 -16.10 -13.63
N LYS A 834 -12.12 -14.79 -13.56
CA LYS A 834 -13.36 -14.09 -13.93
C LYS A 834 -14.54 -14.20 -12.95
N VAL A 835 -14.49 -13.32 -11.94
CA VAL A 835 -15.67 -12.79 -11.23
C VAL A 835 -16.12 -11.50 -11.91
N TYR A 836 -17.40 -11.40 -12.25
CA TYR A 836 -18.01 -10.15 -12.74
C TYR A 836 -18.91 -9.54 -11.67
N GLU A 837 -18.66 -8.27 -11.38
CA GLU A 837 -19.44 -7.44 -10.47
C GLU A 837 -20.26 -6.45 -11.31
N GLY A 838 -21.57 -6.42 -11.10
CA GLY A 838 -22.48 -5.61 -11.91
C GLY A 838 -23.41 -4.79 -11.03
N ARG A 839 -23.81 -3.63 -11.53
CA ARG A 839 -24.84 -2.80 -10.90
C ARG A 839 -25.92 -2.39 -11.89
N LYS A 840 -27.15 -2.30 -11.43
CA LYS A 840 -28.33 -1.94 -12.21
C LYS A 840 -29.21 -0.99 -11.41
N TRP A 841 -29.46 0.20 -11.96
CA TRP A 841 -30.38 1.15 -11.33
C TRP A 841 -31.81 0.59 -11.26
N VAL A 842 -32.42 0.67 -10.08
CA VAL A 842 -33.81 0.28 -9.82
C VAL A 842 -34.61 1.53 -9.45
N ALA A 843 -35.46 1.98 -10.38
CA ALA A 843 -36.18 3.24 -10.26
C ALA A 843 -37.22 3.23 -9.13
N GLU A 844 -37.77 2.07 -8.78
CA GLU A 844 -38.74 1.89 -7.70
C GLU A 844 -38.15 2.09 -6.29
N SER A 845 -36.82 1.95 -6.14
CA SER A 845 -36.09 2.09 -4.88
C SER A 845 -35.09 3.25 -4.85
N GLU A 846 -34.94 3.98 -5.97
CA GLU A 846 -33.94 5.05 -6.14
C GLU A 846 -32.51 4.63 -5.75
N ALA A 847 -32.15 3.38 -6.06
CA ALA A 847 -30.88 2.75 -5.68
C ALA A 847 -30.36 1.81 -6.78
N TYR A 848 -29.07 1.46 -6.71
CA TYR A 848 -28.51 0.37 -7.50
C TYR A 848 -28.81 -0.98 -6.84
N ALA A 849 -29.21 -1.96 -7.65
CA ALA A 849 -29.13 -3.37 -7.31
C ALA A 849 -27.78 -3.90 -7.81
N HIS A 850 -27.09 -4.68 -6.98
CA HIS A 850 -25.77 -5.23 -7.23
C HIS A 850 -25.89 -6.72 -7.53
N GLN A 851 -25.03 -7.24 -8.41
CA GLN A 851 -24.98 -8.65 -8.79
C GLN A 851 -23.53 -9.14 -8.86
N VAL A 852 -23.30 -10.39 -8.44
CA VAL A 852 -22.00 -11.05 -8.55
C VAL A 852 -22.17 -12.33 -9.36
N THR A 853 -21.48 -12.41 -10.50
CA THR A 853 -21.57 -13.50 -11.47
C THR A 853 -20.26 -14.26 -11.58
N VAL A 854 -20.32 -15.58 -11.43
CA VAL A 854 -19.20 -16.51 -11.63
C VAL A 854 -19.35 -17.27 -12.95
N SER A 855 -18.22 -17.62 -13.55
CA SER A 855 -18.12 -18.36 -14.81
C SER A 855 -16.88 -19.26 -14.79
N ASN A 856 -16.67 -20.05 -15.85
CA ASN A 856 -15.51 -20.94 -15.99
C ASN A 856 -15.35 -21.92 -14.80
N GLU A 857 -14.12 -22.27 -14.44
CA GLU A 857 -13.78 -23.22 -13.37
C GLU A 857 -14.36 -22.80 -12.00
N LEU A 858 -14.50 -21.51 -11.73
CA LEU A 858 -15.12 -20.99 -10.51
C LEU A 858 -16.61 -21.36 -10.40
N GLN A 859 -17.31 -21.52 -11.52
CA GLN A 859 -18.70 -21.97 -11.52
C GLN A 859 -18.83 -23.43 -11.04
N ASP A 860 -17.82 -24.28 -11.28
CA ASP A 860 -17.80 -25.66 -10.79
C ASP A 860 -17.55 -25.76 -9.27
N LEU A 861 -16.95 -24.74 -8.66
CA LEU A 861 -16.71 -24.66 -7.21
C LEU A 861 -17.99 -24.30 -6.43
N VAL A 862 -18.92 -23.56 -7.05
CA VAL A 862 -20.16 -23.11 -6.39
C VAL A 862 -21.30 -24.09 -6.65
N SER A 863 -21.88 -24.66 -5.59
CA SER A 863 -23.08 -25.50 -5.68
C SER A 863 -24.28 -24.83 -5.00
N ALA A 864 -25.33 -24.55 -5.78
CA ALA A 864 -26.56 -23.99 -5.24
C ALA A 864 -27.33 -25.02 -4.39
N ILE A 865 -27.95 -24.56 -3.31
CA ILE A 865 -28.85 -25.38 -2.47
C ILE A 865 -30.03 -25.91 -3.30
N GLU A 866 -30.51 -25.11 -4.25
CA GLU A 866 -31.60 -25.46 -5.13
C GLU A 866 -31.08 -26.13 -6.41
N PRO A 867 -31.34 -27.44 -6.64
CA PRO A 867 -30.68 -28.16 -7.74
C PRO A 867 -30.99 -27.64 -9.14
N HIS A 868 -32.09 -26.89 -9.30
CA HIS A 868 -32.49 -26.28 -10.57
C HIS A 868 -31.73 -24.99 -10.90
N LYS A 869 -31.02 -24.40 -9.91
CA LYS A 869 -30.13 -23.24 -10.07
C LYS A 869 -28.70 -23.61 -10.44
N ASN A 870 -28.37 -24.91 -10.53
CA ASN A 870 -27.06 -25.39 -11.02
C ASN A 870 -27.17 -25.70 -12.53
N PRO A 871 -26.82 -24.77 -13.44
CA PRO A 871 -26.76 -25.04 -14.87
C PRO A 871 -25.46 -25.80 -15.22
N GLU A 872 -25.34 -26.20 -16.49
CA GLU A 872 -24.03 -26.54 -17.06
C GLU A 872 -23.06 -25.33 -16.96
N PRO A 873 -21.75 -25.54 -16.74
CA PRO A 873 -20.73 -24.48 -16.74
C PRO A 873 -20.77 -23.60 -17.97
N GLN A 874 -20.84 -22.28 -17.77
CA GLN A 874 -20.69 -21.30 -18.85
C GLN A 874 -19.23 -20.85 -18.92
N PHE A 875 -18.54 -21.28 -19.97
CA PHE A 875 -17.20 -20.79 -20.27
C PHE A 875 -17.30 -19.41 -20.91
N VAL A 876 -16.78 -18.40 -20.21
CA VAL A 876 -16.77 -17.00 -20.63
C VAL A 876 -15.33 -16.50 -20.68
N ARG A 877 -14.93 -16.11 -21.90
CA ARG A 877 -13.58 -15.63 -22.18
C ARG A 877 -13.18 -14.45 -21.28
N TYR A 878 -11.92 -14.44 -20.86
CA TYR A 878 -11.28 -13.32 -20.17
C TYR A 878 -10.03 -12.89 -20.93
N LYS A 879 -9.62 -11.63 -20.74
CA LYS A 879 -8.46 -11.05 -21.40
C LYS A 879 -7.19 -11.47 -20.66
N VAL A 880 -6.18 -11.88 -21.40
CA VAL A 880 -4.86 -12.29 -20.91
C VAL A 880 -3.85 -11.33 -21.52
N PRO A 881 -2.97 -10.69 -20.74
CA PRO A 881 -1.95 -9.81 -21.30
C PRO A 881 -1.05 -10.62 -22.24
N VAL A 882 -0.69 -10.02 -23.37
CA VAL A 882 0.27 -10.61 -24.29
C VAL A 882 1.11 -9.50 -24.89
N ASP A 883 2.41 -9.73 -25.02
CA ASP A 883 3.23 -8.96 -25.95
C ASP A 883 2.96 -9.50 -27.37
N PRO A 884 2.42 -8.69 -28.30
CA PRO A 884 2.24 -9.13 -29.69
C PRO A 884 3.56 -9.55 -30.37
N SER A 885 4.72 -9.09 -29.88
CA SER A 885 6.04 -9.47 -30.40
C SER A 885 6.37 -10.95 -30.17
N GLU A 886 5.94 -11.52 -29.03
CA GLU A 886 6.16 -12.92 -28.66
C GLU A 886 5.30 -13.91 -29.48
N LEU A 887 4.22 -13.41 -30.11
CA LEU A 887 3.33 -14.17 -30.99
C LEU A 887 3.95 -14.41 -32.38
N SER A 888 5.11 -15.06 -32.41
CA SER A 888 5.77 -15.47 -33.66
C SER A 888 4.83 -16.37 -34.47
N LEU A 889 4.54 -15.94 -35.70
CA LEU A 889 3.63 -16.64 -36.60
C LEU A 889 4.19 -18.01 -37.03
N ASP A 890 5.51 -18.14 -37.02
CA ASP A 890 6.29 -19.35 -37.32
C ASP A 890 6.07 -20.48 -36.29
N ASN A 891 5.44 -20.19 -35.15
CA ASN A 891 5.14 -21.18 -34.11
C ASN A 891 3.84 -21.97 -34.36
N TYR A 892 3.05 -21.61 -35.40
CA TYR A 892 1.68 -22.10 -35.58
C TYR A 892 1.41 -22.60 -36.99
N GLU A 893 1.16 -23.92 -37.16
CA GLU A 893 0.92 -24.53 -38.47
C GLU A 893 -0.11 -23.74 -39.28
N THR A 894 0.26 -23.47 -40.54
CA THR A 894 -0.56 -22.69 -41.45
C THR A 894 -1.73 -23.42 -42.10
N GLY A 895 -2.68 -23.86 -41.28
CA GLY A 895 -4.13 -23.82 -41.58
C GLY A 895 -5.00 -23.37 -40.40
N THR A 896 -4.38 -23.01 -39.26
CA THR A 896 -5.00 -23.19 -37.92
C THR A 896 -5.66 -21.95 -37.34
N SER A 897 -6.65 -22.17 -36.46
CA SER A 897 -7.25 -21.13 -35.60
C SER A 897 -6.29 -20.56 -34.54
N ALA A 898 -5.18 -21.27 -34.25
CA ALA A 898 -4.02 -20.70 -33.55
C ALA A 898 -3.37 -19.60 -34.40
N TYR A 899 -2.90 -19.90 -35.61
CA TYR A 899 -2.33 -18.90 -36.51
C TYR A 899 -3.35 -17.77 -36.83
N TYR A 900 -4.59 -18.17 -37.16
CA TYR A 900 -5.92 -17.65 -36.74
C TYR A 900 -5.99 -16.45 -35.79
N ALA A 901 -5.30 -16.53 -34.68
CA ALA A 901 -5.30 -15.52 -33.64
C ALA A 901 -4.02 -14.70 -33.61
N ALA A 902 -2.84 -15.34 -33.69
CA ALA A 902 -1.55 -14.65 -33.54
C ALA A 902 -1.43 -13.42 -34.45
N ARG A 903 -1.68 -13.56 -35.76
CA ARG A 903 -1.68 -12.41 -36.68
C ARG A 903 -2.84 -11.45 -36.48
N SER A 904 -4.00 -11.89 -35.97
CA SER A 904 -5.07 -10.94 -35.66
C SER A 904 -4.77 -10.10 -34.41
N ALA A 905 -3.95 -10.61 -33.49
CA ALA A 905 -3.43 -9.85 -32.36
C ALA A 905 -2.30 -8.91 -32.83
N ARG A 906 -1.30 -9.43 -33.55
CA ARG A 906 -0.19 -8.62 -34.11
C ARG A 906 -0.67 -7.49 -35.02
N ASN A 907 -1.56 -7.76 -35.98
CA ASN A 907 -2.08 -6.73 -36.90
C ASN A 907 -2.99 -5.67 -36.23
N ARG A 908 -3.33 -5.84 -34.96
CA ARG A 908 -4.13 -4.87 -34.18
C ARG A 908 -3.33 -4.29 -33.01
N ASP A 909 -2.05 -4.63 -32.91
CA ASP A 909 -1.19 -4.36 -31.77
C ASP A 909 -1.85 -4.71 -30.41
N SER A 910 -2.56 -5.84 -30.39
CA SER A 910 -3.48 -6.20 -29.30
C SER A 910 -2.71 -6.65 -28.06
N ARG A 911 -2.51 -5.73 -27.09
CA ARG A 911 -1.89 -5.95 -25.76
C ARG A 911 -2.57 -7.03 -24.90
N TYR A 912 -3.66 -7.62 -25.37
CA TYR A 912 -4.28 -8.80 -24.78
C TYR A 912 -4.81 -9.78 -25.84
N LEU A 913 -4.94 -11.04 -25.43
CA LEU A 913 -5.69 -12.10 -26.10
C LEU A 913 -6.84 -12.57 -25.21
N PHE A 914 -7.81 -13.30 -25.77
CA PHE A 914 -8.72 -14.06 -24.93
C PHE A 914 -8.07 -15.38 -24.49
N ASN A 915 -8.29 -15.81 -23.25
CA ASN A 915 -7.68 -16.99 -22.64
C ASN A 915 -7.75 -18.29 -23.47
N GLU A 916 -8.90 -18.62 -24.07
CA GLU A 916 -9.02 -19.79 -24.97
C GLU A 916 -8.05 -19.69 -26.15
N THR A 917 -7.86 -18.46 -26.63
CA THR A 917 -7.02 -18.11 -27.76
C THR A 917 -5.54 -18.08 -27.38
N ALA A 918 -5.19 -17.52 -26.22
CA ALA A 918 -3.83 -17.59 -25.66
C ALA A 918 -3.39 -19.05 -25.43
N LYS A 919 -4.29 -19.88 -24.89
CA LYS A 919 -4.07 -21.32 -24.70
C LYS A 919 -3.95 -22.11 -26.00
N GLU A 920 -4.75 -21.77 -27.02
CA GLU A 920 -4.62 -22.34 -28.38
C GLU A 920 -3.28 -21.93 -29.03
N LEU A 921 -2.78 -20.75 -28.69
CA LEU A 921 -1.47 -20.21 -29.09
C LEU A 921 -0.30 -20.67 -28.20
N GLY A 922 -0.53 -21.49 -27.17
CA GLY A 922 0.54 -21.90 -26.25
C GLY A 922 1.27 -20.74 -25.56
N VAL A 923 0.61 -19.58 -25.42
CA VAL A 923 1.12 -18.45 -24.63
C VAL A 923 1.02 -18.84 -23.16
N GLU A 924 2.16 -19.03 -22.51
CA GLU A 924 2.20 -19.10 -21.05
C GLU A 924 1.95 -17.69 -20.49
N HIS A 925 1.08 -17.58 -19.50
CA HIS A 925 0.70 -16.32 -18.88
C HIS A 925 0.44 -16.52 -17.39
N SER A 926 0.84 -15.57 -16.55
CA SER A 926 0.45 -15.50 -15.13
C SER A 926 -0.86 -14.72 -14.97
N GLY A 927 -0.90 -13.49 -15.47
CA GLY A 927 -1.97 -12.54 -15.15
C GLY A 927 -3.23 -12.53 -16.04
N ILE A 928 -4.12 -11.61 -15.68
CA ILE A 928 -5.30 -11.12 -16.41
C ILE A 928 -5.11 -9.64 -16.77
N ALA A 929 -5.76 -9.20 -17.84
CA ALA A 929 -5.81 -7.78 -18.18
C ALA A 929 -7.26 -7.27 -18.05
N TYR A 930 -7.44 -6.11 -17.42
CA TYR A 930 -8.73 -5.46 -17.24
C TYR A 930 -8.77 -4.13 -17.99
N GLU A 931 -9.92 -3.75 -18.54
CA GLU A 931 -10.10 -2.47 -19.22
C GLU A 931 -10.73 -1.46 -18.26
N VAL A 932 -10.14 -0.27 -18.15
CA VAL A 932 -10.66 0.85 -17.37
C VAL A 932 -11.95 1.34 -18.03
N THR A 933 -13.06 1.19 -17.34
CA THR A 933 -14.41 1.60 -17.80
C THR A 933 -14.87 2.92 -17.20
N LYS A 934 -14.14 3.44 -16.19
CA LYS A 934 -14.38 4.77 -15.62
C LYS A 934 -13.21 5.24 -14.77
N VAL A 935 -13.00 6.55 -14.75
CA VAL A 935 -12.13 7.24 -13.77
C VAL A 935 -12.92 8.37 -13.09
N ASP A 936 -12.87 8.46 -11.77
CA ASP A 936 -13.61 9.40 -10.92
C ASP A 936 -12.67 10.06 -9.89
N ASP A 937 -12.70 11.39 -9.75
CA ASP A 937 -12.22 12.04 -8.52
C ASP A 937 -13.26 11.78 -7.41
N VAL A 938 -12.82 11.19 -6.30
CA VAL A 938 -13.71 10.80 -5.18
C VAL A 938 -13.46 11.58 -3.89
N GLY A 939 -12.68 12.67 -3.98
CA GLY A 939 -12.36 13.56 -2.86
C GLY A 939 -11.39 12.95 -1.83
N PRO A 940 -11.26 13.57 -0.65
CA PRO A 940 -10.37 13.09 0.40
C PRO A 940 -10.85 11.79 1.04
N ARG A 941 -10.00 10.76 1.03
CA ARG A 941 -10.24 9.43 1.63
C ARG A 941 -9.15 9.06 2.62
N GLU A 942 -9.48 8.32 3.67
CA GLU A 942 -8.47 7.74 4.55
C GLU A 942 -7.67 6.72 3.75
N LEU A 943 -6.35 6.90 3.69
CA LEU A 943 -5.47 6.02 2.95
C LEU A 943 -4.45 5.30 3.84
N TYR A 944 -4.03 4.12 3.41
CA TYR A 944 -3.06 3.23 4.04
C TYR A 944 -2.06 2.71 2.99
N ASP A 945 -0.94 2.12 3.40
CA ASP A 945 -0.04 1.34 2.53
C ASP A 945 0.54 0.17 3.32
N ILE A 946 1.10 -0.82 2.65
CA ILE A 946 1.79 -1.96 3.30
C ILE A 946 3.14 -2.22 2.64
N GLU A 947 4.11 -2.64 3.44
CA GLU A 947 5.40 -3.14 2.96
C GLU A 947 5.39 -4.67 2.97
N VAL A 948 5.87 -5.27 1.87
CA VAL A 948 5.95 -6.71 1.68
C VAL A 948 7.41 -7.07 1.38
N GLU A 949 7.98 -7.93 2.22
CA GLU A 949 9.37 -8.40 2.16
C GLU A 949 9.74 -8.90 0.75
N ASP A 950 10.91 -8.53 0.23
CA ASP A 950 11.49 -8.91 -1.08
C ASP A 950 10.65 -8.61 -2.37
N ALA A 951 9.33 -8.56 -2.28
CA ALA A 951 8.39 -8.40 -3.39
C ALA A 951 8.04 -6.94 -3.65
N HIS A 952 7.88 -6.13 -2.58
CA HIS A 952 7.48 -4.72 -2.63
C HIS A 952 6.28 -4.41 -3.55
N GLN A 953 5.39 -5.40 -3.73
CA GLN A 953 4.16 -5.33 -4.50
C GLN A 953 3.08 -6.21 -3.86
N TYR A 954 1.81 -5.85 -4.04
CA TYR A 954 0.69 -6.62 -3.49
C TYR A 954 -0.56 -6.56 -4.37
N LEU A 955 -1.45 -7.55 -4.20
CA LEU A 955 -2.68 -7.72 -4.97
C LEU A 955 -3.90 -7.12 -4.27
N VAL A 956 -4.57 -6.20 -4.97
CA VAL A 956 -5.73 -5.45 -4.49
C VAL A 956 -6.86 -5.52 -5.49
N ASN A 957 -8.02 -6.09 -5.12
CA ASN A 957 -9.17 -6.26 -6.02
C ASN A 957 -8.82 -6.96 -7.36
N GLY A 958 -7.69 -7.68 -7.40
CA GLY A 958 -7.09 -8.26 -8.60
C GLY A 958 -6.17 -7.33 -9.41
N MET A 959 -5.55 -6.31 -8.82
CA MET A 959 -4.58 -5.37 -9.45
C MET A 959 -3.28 -5.28 -8.63
N ILE A 960 -2.16 -4.87 -9.25
CA ILE A 960 -0.80 -4.85 -8.63
C ILE A 960 -0.35 -3.38 -8.32
N SER A 961 0.43 -3.13 -7.25
CA SER A 961 1.01 -1.81 -6.82
C SER A 961 2.49 -1.85 -6.36
N HIS A 962 3.28 -0.72 -6.29
CA HIS A 962 4.80 -0.74 -6.15
C HIS A 962 5.62 0.62 -5.96
N ASN A 963 6.96 0.55 -5.64
CA ASN A 963 7.99 1.63 -5.35
C ASN A 963 9.32 1.65 -6.23
N THR A 964 10.01 2.80 -6.56
CA THR A 964 10.79 3.10 -7.85
C THR A 964 12.30 3.65 -7.93
N CYS A 965 13.35 2.95 -8.42
CA CYS A 965 14.83 3.32 -8.53
C CYS A 965 15.51 2.80 -9.81
N ASN A 966 16.32 3.60 -10.52
CA ASN A 966 16.71 3.34 -11.91
C ASN A 966 17.82 2.29 -12.15
N PHE A 967 17.60 1.40 -13.13
CA PHE A 967 18.48 0.35 -13.68
C PHE A 967 18.58 0.44 -15.23
N PRO A 968 19.64 -0.10 -15.86
CA PRO A 968 19.75 -0.23 -17.32
C PRO A 968 18.82 -1.29 -17.91
N ASN A 969 18.58 -1.24 -19.23
CA ASN A 969 17.63 -2.11 -19.93
C ASN A 969 17.96 -3.62 -19.85
N ASP A 970 19.19 -4.01 -19.54
CA ASP A 970 19.66 -5.40 -19.47
C ASP A 970 19.68 -6.01 -18.05
N ALA A 971 19.40 -5.22 -17.01
CA ALA A 971 19.44 -5.66 -15.60
C ALA A 971 18.65 -6.95 -15.28
N THR A 972 19.13 -7.71 -14.29
CA THR A 972 18.64 -9.04 -13.88
C THR A 972 18.00 -9.04 -12.48
N PRO A 973 17.25 -10.08 -12.09
CA PRO A 973 16.72 -10.22 -10.73
C PRO A 973 17.82 -10.27 -9.66
N GLU A 974 18.97 -10.90 -9.95
CA GLU A 974 20.12 -10.92 -9.06
C GLU A 974 20.70 -9.51 -8.80
N ASP A 975 20.63 -8.60 -9.78
CA ASP A 975 21.01 -7.20 -9.58
C ASP A 975 20.04 -6.44 -8.66
N MET A 976 18.79 -6.91 -8.50
CA MET A 976 17.81 -6.34 -7.58
C MET A 976 18.03 -6.82 -6.14
N ASP A 977 18.25 -8.12 -5.93
CA ASP A 977 18.65 -8.71 -4.64
C ASP A 977 19.91 -8.02 -4.08
N GLU A 978 20.90 -7.74 -4.95
CA GLU A 978 22.11 -7.04 -4.53
C GLU A 978 21.84 -5.59 -4.06
N VAL A 979 20.82 -4.92 -4.61
CA VAL A 979 20.43 -3.55 -4.22
C VAL A 979 19.74 -3.51 -2.87
N TYR A 980 18.72 -4.34 -2.66
CA TYR A 980 17.96 -4.35 -1.41
C TYR A 980 18.87 -4.69 -0.22
N ARG A 981 19.69 -5.74 -0.34
CA ARG A 981 20.66 -6.10 0.70
C ARG A 981 21.70 -5.02 0.93
N TYR A 982 22.20 -4.37 -0.12
CA TYR A 982 23.19 -3.32 0.05
C TYR A 982 22.62 -2.13 0.85
N ILE A 983 21.39 -1.72 0.56
CA ILE A 983 20.75 -0.58 1.25
C ILE A 983 20.45 -0.91 2.71
N TYR A 984 20.01 -2.15 2.99
CA TYR A 984 19.87 -2.68 4.34
C TYR A 984 21.20 -2.69 5.10
N GLU A 985 22.27 -3.25 4.51
CA GLU A 985 23.60 -3.35 5.13
C GLU A 985 24.28 -1.99 5.38
N HIS A 986 23.87 -0.93 4.65
CA HIS A 986 24.55 0.38 4.64
C HIS A 986 23.65 1.54 5.12
N GLY A 987 22.57 1.25 5.86
CA GLY A 987 21.81 2.27 6.62
C GLY A 987 20.89 3.17 5.78
N GLY A 988 20.52 2.77 4.56
CA GLY A 988 19.56 3.51 3.75
C GLY A 988 18.12 3.38 4.28
N LYS A 989 17.35 4.47 4.31
CA LYS A 989 16.01 4.52 4.93
C LYS A 989 14.85 4.12 4.01
N GLY A 990 15.13 3.42 2.91
CA GLY A 990 14.14 2.90 1.96
C GLY A 990 14.59 2.93 0.49
N VAL A 991 14.12 1.95 -0.30
CA VAL A 991 14.34 1.88 -1.75
C VAL A 991 13.10 1.36 -2.49
N THR A 992 13.29 0.84 -3.70
CA THR A 992 12.60 1.35 -4.88
C THR A 992 13.17 0.65 -6.17
N VAL A 993 12.43 0.40 -7.29
CA VAL A 993 12.93 -0.15 -8.60
C VAL A 993 12.26 0.42 -9.90
N TYR A 994 13.03 0.74 -10.95
CA TYR A 994 12.67 1.19 -12.32
C TYR A 994 13.76 0.72 -13.29
N ARG A 995 13.41 0.36 -14.53
CA ARG A 995 14.38 -0.16 -15.52
C ARG A 995 14.20 0.55 -16.86
N ASP A 996 15.29 0.93 -17.53
CA ASP A 996 15.21 1.63 -18.81
C ASP A 996 14.53 0.77 -19.90
N GLY A 997 13.88 1.43 -20.86
CA GLY A 997 13.10 0.80 -21.94
C GLY A 997 11.75 0.20 -21.52
N THR A 998 11.30 0.33 -20.26
CA THR A 998 10.03 -0.24 -19.77
C THR A 998 8.78 0.60 -20.03
N ARG A 999 8.83 1.60 -20.93
CA ARG A 999 7.69 2.48 -21.27
C ARG A 999 7.61 2.78 -22.76
N SER A 1000 6.39 2.84 -23.29
CA SER A 1000 6.10 3.02 -24.72
C SER A 1000 6.36 4.42 -25.29
N LYS A 1001 6.30 5.47 -24.48
CA LYS A 1001 6.74 6.83 -24.86
C LYS A 1001 7.57 7.46 -23.75
N GLN A 1002 8.87 7.60 -23.98
CA GLN A 1002 9.78 8.26 -23.05
C GLN A 1002 9.88 9.76 -23.37
N VAL A 1003 9.82 10.61 -22.33
CA VAL A 1003 9.94 12.09 -22.46
C VAL A 1003 11.34 12.50 -22.92
N LEU A 1004 12.35 11.79 -22.43
CA LEU A 1004 13.75 11.84 -22.85
C LEU A 1004 14.14 10.44 -23.33
N THR A 1005 14.81 10.30 -24.47
CA THR A 1005 15.34 9.00 -24.94
C THR A 1005 16.55 9.16 -25.84
N THR A 1006 17.41 8.15 -25.95
CA THR A 1006 18.58 8.16 -26.87
C THR A 1006 18.26 7.67 -28.28
N ARG A 1007 17.13 7.00 -28.49
CA ARG A 1007 16.78 6.34 -29.76
C ARG A 1007 16.03 7.28 -30.70
N ALA A 1008 16.44 7.32 -31.97
CA ALA A 1008 15.74 8.09 -33.02
C ALA A 1008 14.38 7.50 -33.36
N GLU A 1009 14.27 6.17 -33.24
CA GLU A 1009 13.00 5.47 -33.12
C GLU A 1009 12.43 5.67 -31.70
N ASN A 1010 12.09 6.91 -31.36
CA ASN A 1010 11.00 7.21 -30.40
C ASN A 1010 9.67 7.20 -31.17
N THR A 1011 9.50 6.14 -31.98
CA THR A 1011 8.49 6.04 -33.02
C THR A 1011 7.13 5.83 -32.39
N GLU A 1012 6.18 6.69 -32.75
CA GLU A 1012 4.91 6.10 -33.16
C GLU A 1012 5.22 5.08 -34.26
N PHE A 1013 4.81 3.82 -34.11
CA PHE A 1013 4.84 2.87 -35.23
C PHE A 1013 3.79 3.28 -36.27
N ALA A 1014 4.13 4.31 -37.05
CA ALA A 1014 3.21 5.06 -37.91
C ALA A 1014 3.68 5.18 -39.38
N ASP A 1015 4.62 4.35 -39.83
CA ASP A 1015 4.61 3.91 -41.25
C ASP A 1015 5.12 2.46 -41.40
N GLU A 1016 4.33 1.62 -42.08
CA GLU A 1016 4.59 0.17 -42.25
C GLU A 1016 5.77 -0.11 -43.21
N GLY A 1017 6.29 0.92 -43.89
CA GLY A 1017 7.28 0.80 -44.96
C GLY A 1017 8.72 0.53 -44.49
N GLU A 1018 9.25 1.30 -43.54
CA GLU A 1018 10.65 1.17 -43.10
C GLU A 1018 10.88 -0.11 -42.28
N ALA A 1019 9.92 -0.49 -41.43
CA ALA A 1019 9.93 -1.78 -40.73
C ALA A 1019 10.04 -2.98 -41.70
N ALA A 1020 9.42 -2.88 -42.89
CA ALA A 1020 9.52 -3.90 -43.92
C ALA A 1020 10.90 -3.94 -44.60
N GLU A 1021 11.56 -2.79 -44.82
CA GLU A 1021 12.91 -2.75 -45.40
C GLU A 1021 13.97 -3.28 -44.42
N ALA A 1022 13.87 -2.94 -43.12
CA ALA A 1022 14.73 -3.48 -42.07
C ALA A 1022 14.60 -5.00 -41.92
N LEU A 1023 13.34 -5.51 -41.91
CA LEU A 1023 13.06 -6.94 -41.86
C LEU A 1023 13.62 -7.68 -43.09
N VAL A 1024 13.53 -7.09 -44.29
CA VAL A 1024 14.10 -7.67 -45.52
C VAL A 1024 15.63 -7.72 -45.46
N ALA A 1025 16.30 -6.70 -44.91
CA ALA A 1025 17.75 -6.71 -44.73
C ALA A 1025 18.20 -7.82 -43.77
N GLN A 1026 17.54 -7.97 -42.61
CA GLN A 1026 17.78 -9.10 -41.69
C GLN A 1026 17.52 -10.46 -42.36
N ILE A 1027 16.47 -10.57 -43.19
CA ILE A 1027 16.17 -11.78 -43.96
C ILE A 1027 17.27 -12.14 -44.96
N GLU A 1028 17.87 -11.14 -45.64
CA GLU A 1028 19.01 -11.35 -46.52
C GLU A 1028 20.28 -11.78 -45.75
N GLU A 1029 20.53 -11.21 -44.58
CA GLU A 1029 21.71 -11.54 -43.75
C GLU A 1029 21.61 -12.92 -43.09
N VAL A 1030 20.51 -13.19 -42.38
CA VAL A 1030 20.35 -14.38 -41.53
C VAL A 1030 20.02 -15.63 -42.37
N PHE A 1031 19.17 -15.48 -43.40
CA PHE A 1031 18.66 -16.62 -44.18
C PHE A 1031 19.20 -16.66 -45.62
N GLY A 1032 20.04 -15.71 -46.03
CA GLY A 1032 20.62 -15.64 -47.38
C GLY A 1032 19.63 -15.19 -48.46
N GLY A 1033 18.51 -14.58 -48.05
CA GLY A 1033 17.48 -14.01 -48.93
C GLY A 1033 16.08 -14.58 -48.71
N ILE A 1034 15.08 -13.92 -49.28
CA ILE A 1034 13.66 -14.27 -49.14
C ILE A 1034 13.34 -15.72 -49.54
N GLU A 1035 14.04 -16.33 -50.51
CA GLU A 1035 13.88 -17.76 -50.78
C GLU A 1035 14.38 -18.62 -49.61
N GLY A 1036 15.53 -18.31 -48.99
CA GLY A 1036 16.02 -19.03 -47.80
C GLY A 1036 15.11 -18.87 -46.58
N PHE A 1037 14.50 -17.70 -46.42
CA PHE A 1037 13.50 -17.42 -45.39
C PHE A 1037 12.18 -18.15 -45.65
N LEU A 1038 11.60 -18.07 -46.86
CA LEU A 1038 10.36 -18.79 -47.21
C LEU A 1038 10.54 -20.32 -47.35
N GLU A 1039 11.78 -20.81 -47.46
CA GLU A 1039 12.11 -22.23 -47.35
C GLU A 1039 12.50 -22.66 -45.92
N HIS A 1040 12.64 -21.70 -44.99
CA HIS A 1040 12.78 -21.98 -43.56
C HIS A 1040 11.46 -22.58 -43.04
N GLU A 1041 11.57 -23.65 -42.24
CA GLU A 1041 10.42 -24.53 -41.96
C GLU A 1041 9.30 -23.78 -41.22
N GLY A 1042 9.64 -22.94 -40.24
CA GLY A 1042 8.69 -22.10 -39.50
C GLY A 1042 7.97 -21.05 -40.37
N VAL A 1043 8.68 -20.33 -41.24
CA VAL A 1043 8.09 -19.28 -42.10
C VAL A 1043 7.14 -19.88 -43.15
N ARG A 1044 7.44 -21.10 -43.61
CA ARG A 1044 6.56 -21.81 -44.56
C ARG A 1044 5.31 -22.32 -43.85
N GLU A 1045 5.46 -22.75 -42.60
CA GLU A 1045 4.37 -22.90 -41.63
C GLU A 1045 3.79 -21.56 -41.15
N SER A 1046 4.22 -20.41 -41.68
CA SER A 1046 3.73 -19.06 -41.35
C SER A 1046 3.10 -18.28 -42.53
N VAL A 1047 2.83 -18.88 -43.70
CA VAL A 1047 2.11 -18.24 -44.83
C VAL A 1047 0.75 -18.88 -45.22
N ASP A 1048 0.54 -20.19 -45.15
CA ASP A 1048 -0.67 -20.83 -45.74
C ASP A 1048 -2.01 -20.54 -44.97
N ALA A 1049 -1.99 -20.36 -43.65
CA ALA A 1049 -3.07 -19.84 -42.79
C ALA A 1049 -3.06 -18.32 -42.75
N GLU A 1050 -2.36 -17.67 -43.66
CA GLU A 1050 -2.65 -16.27 -43.89
C GLU A 1050 -3.82 -16.09 -44.87
N VAL A 1051 -4.06 -17.14 -45.67
CA VAL A 1051 -4.93 -17.14 -46.84
C VAL A 1051 -6.36 -17.58 -46.52
N GLU A 1052 -6.55 -18.53 -45.61
CA GLU A 1052 -7.89 -19.05 -45.25
C GLU A 1052 -8.65 -18.12 -44.27
N ARG A 1053 -7.97 -17.25 -43.49
CA ARG A 1053 -8.58 -16.27 -42.55
C ARG A 1053 -9.48 -15.28 -43.28
N LEU A 1054 -8.93 -14.76 -44.37
CA LEU A 1054 -9.49 -13.68 -45.19
C LEU A 1054 -10.78 -14.10 -45.91
N LEU A 1055 -11.12 -15.39 -45.88
CA LEU A 1055 -12.33 -15.94 -46.50
C LEU A 1055 -13.53 -16.05 -45.55
N ALA A 1056 -13.37 -15.85 -44.23
CA ALA A 1056 -14.40 -16.15 -43.24
C ALA A 1056 -15.20 -14.92 -42.71
N ALA A 1057 -14.64 -13.72 -42.73
CA ALA A 1057 -15.15 -12.55 -41.99
C ALA A 1057 -16.21 -11.68 -42.71
N ALA A 1058 -17.07 -12.27 -43.57
CA ALA A 1058 -17.76 -11.51 -44.62
C ALA A 1058 -19.20 -11.01 -44.34
N ASP A 1059 -19.87 -11.39 -43.24
CA ASP A 1059 -21.35 -11.24 -43.10
C ASP A 1059 -21.85 -10.47 -41.84
N GLY A 1060 -21.70 -9.12 -41.83
CA GLY A 1060 -22.54 -8.06 -41.18
C GLY A 1060 -22.87 -8.06 -39.65
N GLU A 1061 -23.24 -6.97 -38.96
CA GLU A 1061 -23.30 -5.49 -39.15
C GLU A 1061 -23.66 -4.86 -37.76
N THR A 1062 -23.39 -3.61 -37.33
CA THR A 1062 -22.41 -2.52 -37.65
C THR A 1062 -22.44 -1.51 -36.45
N PRO A 1063 -21.31 -1.00 -35.87
CA PRO A 1063 -21.32 -0.33 -34.54
C PRO A 1063 -21.36 1.22 -34.51
N VAL A 1064 -21.75 1.76 -33.35
CA VAL A 1064 -21.62 3.19 -32.95
C VAL A 1064 -20.15 3.52 -32.63
N GLY A 1065 -19.77 4.81 -32.66
CA GLY A 1065 -18.41 5.28 -32.37
C GLY A 1065 -17.62 5.75 -33.60
N LYS A 1066 -18.01 5.35 -34.81
CA LYS A 1066 -17.36 5.82 -36.05
C LYS A 1066 -18.00 7.10 -36.56
N LYS A 1067 -17.30 8.23 -36.41
CA LYS A 1067 -17.69 9.58 -36.88
C LYS A 1067 -18.24 9.53 -38.32
N ARG A 1068 -19.54 9.78 -38.48
CA ARG A 1068 -20.23 9.65 -39.77
C ARG A 1068 -19.62 10.59 -40.82
N PRO A 1069 -19.38 10.13 -42.06
CA PRO A 1069 -18.83 10.96 -43.13
C PRO A 1069 -19.80 12.12 -43.43
N ARG A 1070 -19.25 13.31 -43.69
CA ARG A 1070 -20.05 14.52 -43.90
C ARG A 1070 -20.64 14.53 -45.32
N PRO A 1071 -21.97 14.64 -45.48
CA PRO A 1071 -22.58 14.81 -46.80
C PRO A 1071 -22.15 16.12 -47.49
N ASP A 1072 -22.10 16.10 -48.83
CA ASP A 1072 -21.73 17.28 -49.65
C ASP A 1072 -22.66 18.48 -49.45
N VAL A 1073 -23.93 18.23 -49.09
CA VAL A 1073 -24.95 19.26 -48.87
C VAL A 1073 -25.76 18.93 -47.62
N LEU A 1074 -25.84 19.90 -46.71
CA LEU A 1074 -26.66 19.86 -45.50
C LEU A 1074 -27.64 21.04 -45.50
N ARG A 1075 -28.72 20.93 -44.74
CA ARG A 1075 -29.68 22.01 -44.50
C ARG A 1075 -29.64 22.37 -43.02
N GLY A 1076 -29.92 23.62 -42.68
CA GLY A 1076 -29.83 24.05 -41.28
C GLY A 1076 -30.44 25.41 -41.04
N VAL A 1077 -30.42 25.83 -39.77
CA VAL A 1077 -30.94 27.13 -39.34
C VAL A 1077 -29.90 27.89 -38.52
N THR A 1078 -29.83 29.20 -38.75
CA THR A 1078 -28.96 30.12 -38.02
C THR A 1078 -29.75 30.87 -36.96
N GLN A 1079 -29.41 30.68 -35.69
CA GLN A 1079 -29.91 31.48 -34.57
C GLN A 1079 -28.90 32.55 -34.21
N ARG A 1080 -29.35 33.80 -34.07
CA ARG A 1080 -28.56 34.86 -33.43
C ARG A 1080 -29.00 34.98 -31.97
N ILE A 1081 -28.04 34.93 -31.05
CA ILE A 1081 -28.25 35.10 -29.61
C ILE A 1081 -27.35 36.24 -29.14
N ASP A 1082 -27.93 37.20 -28.42
CA ASP A 1082 -27.20 38.30 -27.80
C ASP A 1082 -26.56 37.79 -26.47
N THR A 1083 -25.22 37.81 -26.38
CA THR A 1083 -24.42 37.34 -25.22
C THR A 1083 -23.65 38.49 -24.56
N GLY A 1084 -23.11 38.29 -23.36
CA GLY A 1084 -22.31 39.31 -22.65
C GLY A 1084 -21.00 39.70 -23.33
N TYR A 1085 -20.52 38.91 -24.29
CA TYR A 1085 -19.30 39.16 -25.07
C TYR A 1085 -19.58 39.56 -26.53
N GLY A 1086 -20.86 39.81 -26.87
CA GLY A 1086 -21.28 40.20 -28.22
C GLY A 1086 -22.30 39.23 -28.84
N LYS A 1087 -22.45 39.32 -30.16
CA LYS A 1087 -23.50 38.59 -30.90
C LYS A 1087 -22.98 37.26 -31.40
N LEU A 1088 -23.54 36.18 -30.84
CA LEU A 1088 -23.25 34.82 -31.24
C LEU A 1088 -24.22 34.38 -32.34
N TYR A 1089 -23.71 33.74 -33.38
CA TYR A 1089 -24.45 33.17 -34.49
C TYR A 1089 -24.23 31.65 -34.51
N VAL A 1090 -25.22 30.90 -34.05
CA VAL A 1090 -25.20 29.44 -33.96
C VAL A 1090 -25.95 28.85 -35.15
N ASN A 1091 -25.25 28.07 -35.98
CA ASN A 1091 -25.79 27.40 -37.17
C ASN A 1091 -25.92 25.92 -36.87
N ILE A 1092 -27.14 25.38 -36.88
CA ILE A 1092 -27.40 23.96 -36.63
C ILE A 1092 -27.81 23.32 -37.94
N ASN A 1093 -27.02 22.36 -38.42
CA ASN A 1093 -27.26 21.62 -39.65
C ASN A 1093 -27.84 20.22 -39.35
N GLU A 1094 -28.78 19.80 -40.18
CA GLU A 1094 -29.55 18.56 -40.08
C GLU A 1094 -28.99 17.44 -40.95
N ASP A 1095 -29.10 16.20 -40.46
CA ASP A 1095 -28.91 14.97 -41.20
C ASP A 1095 -29.95 14.86 -42.35
N PRO A 1096 -29.53 14.71 -43.62
CA PRO A 1096 -30.44 14.58 -44.77
C PRO A 1096 -31.41 13.39 -44.70
N GLU A 1097 -31.06 12.34 -43.97
CA GLU A 1097 -31.86 11.11 -43.85
C GLU A 1097 -32.71 11.08 -42.58
N GLY A 1098 -32.19 11.64 -41.48
CA GLY A 1098 -32.81 11.58 -40.16
C GLY A 1098 -33.55 12.83 -39.68
N GLY A 1099 -33.29 14.02 -40.25
CA GLY A 1099 -33.87 15.29 -39.81
C GLY A 1099 -33.47 15.72 -38.37
N ARG A 1100 -32.39 15.13 -37.83
CA ARG A 1100 -31.82 15.45 -36.51
C ARG A 1100 -30.58 16.35 -36.69
N PRO A 1101 -30.18 17.15 -35.68
CA PRO A 1101 -28.88 17.82 -35.67
C PRO A 1101 -27.74 16.87 -36.00
N PHE A 1102 -26.87 17.29 -36.91
CA PHE A 1102 -25.73 16.53 -37.42
C PHE A 1102 -24.41 17.28 -37.20
N GLU A 1103 -24.39 18.61 -37.32
CA GLU A 1103 -23.23 19.44 -36.99
C GLU A 1103 -23.68 20.87 -36.58
N LEU A 1104 -22.85 21.58 -35.82
CA LEU A 1104 -23.13 22.90 -35.25
C LEU A 1104 -21.92 23.83 -35.41
N PHE A 1105 -22.12 25.00 -36.01
CA PHE A 1105 -21.09 26.04 -36.11
C PHE A 1105 -21.51 27.32 -35.39
N ALA A 1106 -20.78 27.71 -34.36
CA ALA A 1106 -20.95 28.99 -33.67
C ALA A 1106 -19.87 29.99 -34.12
N ASN A 1107 -20.26 31.25 -34.34
CA ASN A 1107 -19.34 32.36 -34.60
C ASN A 1107 -19.78 33.59 -33.82
N ILE A 1108 -18.85 34.24 -33.12
CA ILE A 1108 -19.08 35.53 -32.45
C ILE A 1108 -18.51 36.67 -33.31
N GLY A 1109 -19.17 37.84 -33.30
CA GLY A 1109 -18.79 38.96 -34.17
C GLY A 1109 -17.51 39.69 -33.73
N ASN A 1110 -16.70 40.09 -34.71
CA ASN A 1110 -15.33 40.63 -34.63
C ASN A 1110 -14.23 39.54 -34.59
N SER A 1111 -13.25 39.68 -35.49
CA SER A 1111 -12.42 38.57 -35.98
C SER A 1111 -11.03 38.50 -35.34
N GLY A 1112 -10.74 37.38 -34.68
CA GLY A 1112 -9.42 37.01 -34.15
C GLY A 1112 -9.24 37.38 -32.68
N GLY A 1113 -9.41 36.40 -31.79
CA GLY A 1113 -9.36 36.58 -30.34
C GLY A 1113 -9.65 35.29 -29.56
N PHE A 1114 -9.33 35.29 -28.26
CA PHE A 1114 -9.56 34.20 -27.30
C PHE A 1114 -11.04 33.79 -27.24
N THR A 1115 -11.93 34.77 -27.29
CA THR A 1115 -13.39 34.53 -27.32
C THR A 1115 -13.81 33.75 -28.56
N ALA A 1116 -13.14 33.99 -29.70
CA ALA A 1116 -13.45 33.36 -30.97
C ALA A 1116 -12.86 31.93 -31.06
N SER A 1117 -11.62 31.73 -30.60
CA SER A 1117 -10.99 30.40 -30.59
C SER A 1117 -11.73 29.43 -29.67
N PHE A 1118 -12.11 29.88 -28.46
CA PHE A 1118 -12.94 29.08 -27.54
C PHE A 1118 -14.31 28.73 -28.15
N THR A 1119 -14.99 29.70 -28.77
CA THR A 1119 -16.28 29.48 -29.46
C THR A 1119 -16.14 28.46 -30.61
N GLU A 1120 -15.07 28.54 -31.40
CA GLU A 1120 -14.83 27.64 -32.53
C GLU A 1120 -14.46 26.23 -32.07
N ALA A 1121 -13.62 26.09 -31.04
CA ALA A 1121 -13.27 24.80 -30.43
C ALA A 1121 -14.53 24.08 -29.90
N LEU A 1122 -15.32 24.76 -29.07
CA LEU A 1122 -16.56 24.20 -28.51
C LEU A 1122 -17.54 23.76 -29.60
N ALA A 1123 -17.70 24.55 -30.67
CA ALA A 1123 -18.56 24.19 -31.80
C ALA A 1123 -18.04 22.98 -32.60
N LYS A 1124 -16.72 22.82 -32.76
CA LYS A 1124 -16.09 21.65 -33.41
C LYS A 1124 -16.25 20.37 -32.60
N THR A 1125 -16.14 20.45 -31.27
CA THR A 1125 -16.35 19.32 -30.35
C THR A 1125 -17.81 18.86 -30.42
N ILE A 1126 -18.76 19.78 -30.27
CA ILE A 1126 -20.21 19.49 -30.41
C ILE A 1126 -20.53 18.89 -31.79
N SER A 1127 -19.96 19.44 -32.87
CA SER A 1127 -20.10 18.89 -34.22
C SER A 1127 -19.56 17.46 -34.36
N THR A 1128 -18.53 17.10 -33.59
CA THR A 1128 -17.97 15.75 -33.63
C THR A 1128 -18.86 14.78 -32.86
N ALA A 1129 -19.34 15.16 -31.67
CA ALA A 1129 -20.30 14.38 -30.89
C ALA A 1129 -21.58 14.05 -31.69
N LEU A 1130 -22.20 15.06 -32.32
CA LEU A 1130 -23.39 14.88 -33.17
C LEU A 1130 -23.13 13.96 -34.37
N ARG A 1131 -21.93 14.02 -34.98
CA ARG A 1131 -21.55 13.14 -36.10
C ARG A 1131 -21.20 11.71 -35.65
N SER A 1132 -20.82 11.50 -34.40
CA SER A 1132 -20.58 10.17 -33.82
C SER A 1132 -21.85 9.52 -33.26
N GLY A 1133 -22.96 10.26 -33.17
CA GLY A 1133 -24.29 9.74 -32.83
C GLY A 1133 -24.81 10.10 -31.44
N VAL A 1134 -24.13 11.00 -30.71
CA VAL A 1134 -24.54 11.50 -29.38
C VAL A 1134 -25.87 12.25 -29.47
N ASP A 1135 -26.73 12.16 -28.45
CA ASP A 1135 -28.05 12.81 -28.48
C ASP A 1135 -27.91 14.34 -28.34
N PRO A 1136 -28.47 15.14 -29.26
CA PRO A 1136 -28.42 16.59 -29.17
C PRO A 1136 -29.15 17.18 -27.95
N ARG A 1137 -30.06 16.46 -27.28
CA ARG A 1137 -30.71 16.94 -26.04
C ARG A 1137 -29.74 16.96 -24.87
N GLU A 1138 -28.98 15.88 -24.70
CA GLU A 1138 -27.95 15.72 -23.68
C GLU A 1138 -26.90 16.83 -23.77
N ILE A 1139 -26.39 17.10 -24.98
CA ILE A 1139 -25.48 18.22 -25.26
C ILE A 1139 -26.13 19.59 -24.95
N ALA A 1140 -27.44 19.75 -25.17
CA ALA A 1140 -28.12 21.02 -24.92
C ALA A 1140 -28.30 21.29 -23.42
N ASP A 1141 -28.55 20.25 -22.63
CA ASP A 1141 -28.82 20.34 -21.20
C ASP A 1141 -27.53 20.57 -20.41
N GLU A 1142 -26.43 19.84 -20.71
CA GLU A 1142 -25.11 20.04 -20.08
C GLU A 1142 -24.52 21.44 -20.30
N LEU A 1143 -24.79 22.06 -21.46
CA LEU A 1143 -24.28 23.40 -21.76
C LEU A 1143 -25.10 24.52 -21.11
N GLN A 1144 -26.33 24.26 -20.66
CA GLN A 1144 -27.23 25.29 -20.11
C GLN A 1144 -26.89 25.65 -18.67
N GLY A 1145 -27.00 26.93 -18.33
CA GLY A 1145 -26.72 27.46 -16.99
C GLY A 1145 -25.24 27.72 -16.69
N ILE A 1146 -24.29 27.25 -17.53
CA ILE A 1146 -22.86 27.56 -17.41
C ILE A 1146 -22.68 29.08 -17.35
N ARG A 1147 -22.00 29.57 -16.30
CA ARG A 1147 -21.87 31.00 -16.00
C ARG A 1147 -20.52 31.59 -16.40
N SER A 1148 -20.57 32.86 -16.79
CA SER A 1148 -19.41 33.71 -17.06
C SER A 1148 -19.65 35.10 -16.44
N PRO A 1149 -18.60 35.91 -16.21
CA PRO A 1149 -18.74 37.24 -15.62
C PRO A 1149 -19.74 38.17 -16.32
N LYS A 1150 -19.90 38.05 -17.65
CA LYS A 1150 -20.81 38.89 -18.43
C LYS A 1150 -22.06 38.13 -18.85
N VAL A 1151 -23.17 38.42 -18.18
CA VAL A 1151 -24.51 37.91 -18.51
C VAL A 1151 -25.26 38.87 -19.46
N ALA A 1152 -26.10 38.32 -20.33
CA ALA A 1152 -26.99 39.08 -21.22
C ALA A 1152 -28.43 38.56 -21.15
N TRP A 1153 -29.33 39.19 -21.90
CA TRP A 1153 -30.72 38.75 -22.05
C TRP A 1153 -31.09 38.68 -23.53
N ASP A 1154 -31.47 37.50 -24.00
CA ASP A 1154 -31.92 37.26 -25.38
C ASP A 1154 -33.35 36.73 -25.40
N LYS A 1155 -34.24 37.43 -26.13
CA LYS A 1155 -35.67 37.09 -26.28
C LYS A 1155 -36.45 36.89 -24.95
N GLY A 1156 -35.95 37.42 -23.84
CA GLY A 1156 -36.56 37.30 -22.51
C GLY A 1156 -36.04 36.14 -21.66
N GLU A 1157 -35.03 35.41 -22.13
CA GLU A 1157 -34.26 34.44 -21.35
C GLU A 1157 -32.89 35.05 -20.99
N GLN A 1158 -32.38 34.77 -19.79
CA GLN A 1158 -31.05 35.20 -19.37
C GLN A 1158 -30.00 34.24 -19.98
N ILE A 1159 -28.99 34.81 -20.65
CA ILE A 1159 -27.87 34.08 -21.23
C ILE A 1159 -26.65 34.33 -20.35
N ASN A 1160 -26.13 33.28 -19.72
CA ASN A 1160 -25.12 33.34 -18.68
C ASN A 1160 -23.68 33.27 -19.23
N SER A 1161 -23.50 32.69 -20.43
CA SER A 1161 -22.21 32.51 -21.09
C SER A 1161 -22.36 32.16 -22.58
N ILE A 1162 -21.24 31.94 -23.28
CA ILE A 1162 -21.24 31.41 -24.67
C ILE A 1162 -21.67 29.93 -24.72
N PRO A 1163 -21.18 29.01 -23.85
CA PRO A 1163 -21.72 27.67 -23.74
C PRO A 1163 -23.25 27.65 -23.52
N ASP A 1164 -23.74 28.44 -22.56
CA ASP A 1164 -25.18 28.56 -22.26
C ASP A 1164 -25.98 29.10 -23.45
N ALA A 1165 -25.39 30.00 -24.26
CA ALA A 1165 -25.98 30.44 -25.51
C ALA A 1165 -26.07 29.31 -26.56
N ILE A 1166 -25.06 28.44 -26.66
CA ILE A 1166 -25.07 27.30 -27.60
C ILE A 1166 -26.08 26.23 -27.13
N GLY A 1167 -26.08 25.87 -25.84
CA GLY A 1167 -27.07 24.96 -25.25
C GLY A 1167 -28.50 25.48 -25.42
N THR A 1168 -28.72 26.77 -25.14
CA THR A 1168 -30.00 27.45 -25.37
C THR A 1168 -30.41 27.45 -26.86
N ALA A 1169 -29.47 27.63 -27.79
CA ALA A 1169 -29.75 27.51 -29.23
C ALA A 1169 -30.18 26.09 -29.60
N LEU A 1170 -29.47 25.07 -29.10
CA LEU A 1170 -29.73 23.67 -29.40
C LEU A 1170 -31.08 23.21 -28.82
N ARG A 1171 -31.39 23.59 -27.56
CA ARG A 1171 -32.72 23.38 -26.97
C ARG A 1171 -33.84 24.08 -27.75
N ARG A 1172 -33.70 25.38 -28.05
CA ARG A 1172 -34.69 26.13 -28.85
C ARG A 1172 -34.92 25.51 -30.23
N TYR A 1173 -33.90 24.87 -30.82
CA TYR A 1173 -34.04 24.09 -32.03
C TYR A 1173 -34.84 22.79 -31.81
N LEU A 1174 -34.45 21.99 -30.81
CA LEU A 1174 -35.04 20.68 -30.48
C LEU A 1174 -36.50 20.76 -29.97
N ASP A 1175 -36.88 21.88 -29.37
CA ASP A 1175 -38.24 22.17 -28.91
C ASP A 1175 -39.08 22.94 -29.94
N GLY A 1176 -38.50 23.33 -31.08
CA GLY A 1176 -39.19 24.07 -32.14
C GLY A 1176 -39.47 25.55 -31.83
N GLU A 1177 -38.79 26.14 -30.85
CA GLU A 1177 -38.93 27.53 -30.42
C GLU A 1177 -38.05 28.55 -31.20
N VAL A 1178 -37.40 28.13 -32.29
CA VAL A 1178 -36.47 28.98 -33.08
C VAL A 1178 -37.08 30.36 -33.46
N ASP A 1179 -38.36 30.38 -33.81
CA ASP A 1179 -39.12 31.57 -34.23
C ASP A 1179 -39.62 32.47 -33.07
N LYS A 1180 -39.24 32.18 -31.81
CA LYS A 1180 -39.62 32.97 -30.62
C LYS A 1180 -39.26 34.45 -30.83
N ALA A 1181 -40.26 35.33 -30.73
CA ALA A 1181 -40.11 36.77 -30.99
C ALA A 1181 -39.63 37.51 -29.73
N TYR A 1182 -38.90 38.62 -29.90
CA TYR A 1182 -38.57 39.50 -28.78
C TYR A 1182 -39.87 40.05 -28.15
N PRO A 1183 -40.02 40.00 -26.80
CA PRO A 1183 -41.19 40.55 -26.14
C PRO A 1183 -41.30 42.06 -26.40
N GLN A 1184 -42.50 42.53 -26.71
CA GLN A 1184 -42.74 43.97 -26.89
C GLN A 1184 -42.60 44.68 -25.54
N GLN A 1185 -41.61 45.56 -25.44
CA GLN A 1185 -41.33 46.35 -24.25
C GLN A 1185 -42.47 47.37 -24.03
N GLN A 1186 -43.38 47.09 -23.10
CA GLN A 1186 -44.40 48.06 -22.71
C GLN A 1186 -43.76 49.21 -21.94
N THR A 1187 -44.09 50.44 -22.34
CA THR A 1187 -43.63 51.66 -21.67
C THR A 1187 -44.33 51.83 -20.33
N ILE A 1188 -43.66 52.50 -19.38
CA ILE A 1188 -44.07 52.63 -17.97
C ILE A 1188 -45.44 53.30 -17.75
N ASP A 1189 -46.00 53.94 -18.79
CA ASP A 1189 -47.36 54.51 -18.81
C ASP A 1189 -48.50 53.48 -18.95
N GLU A 1190 -48.21 52.23 -19.35
CA GLU A 1190 -49.24 51.19 -19.61
C GLU A 1190 -49.50 50.23 -18.43
N VAL A 1191 -48.82 50.42 -17.30
CA VAL A 1191 -49.03 49.64 -16.06
C VAL A 1191 -49.54 50.52 -14.91
N GLY A 1192 -50.46 51.43 -15.25
CA GLY A 1192 -51.17 52.28 -14.30
C GLY A 1192 -52.55 51.72 -13.92
N ASP A 1193 -52.72 51.49 -12.61
CA ASP A 1193 -53.96 51.34 -11.82
C ASP A 1193 -54.22 49.98 -11.12
N GLU A 1194 -54.63 50.10 -9.85
CA GLU A 1194 -55.05 49.05 -8.86
C GLU A 1194 -53.94 48.14 -8.27
N GLU A 1195 -53.65 48.07 -6.95
CA GLU A 1195 -53.99 48.87 -5.75
C GLU A 1195 -52.84 48.79 -4.69
N ARG A 1196 -52.81 49.69 -3.68
CA ARG A 1196 -51.66 49.92 -2.75
C ARG A 1196 -51.73 49.23 -1.39
N ARG A 1197 -50.56 48.95 -0.76
CA ARG A 1197 -50.28 49.16 0.69
C ARG A 1197 -48.77 49.14 1.02
N ALA A 1198 -48.37 49.87 2.08
CA ALA A 1198 -46.99 50.08 2.60
C ALA A 1198 -46.92 49.65 4.10
N PRO A 1199 -45.80 49.68 4.87
CA PRO A 1199 -44.43 50.23 4.68
C PRO A 1199 -43.31 49.12 4.82
N ALA A 1200 -42.01 49.30 5.15
CA ALA A 1200 -41.20 50.41 5.71
C ALA A 1200 -39.67 50.29 5.44
N ASP A 1201 -38.91 51.32 5.87
CA ASP A 1201 -37.47 51.47 6.18
C ASP A 1201 -36.36 50.69 5.44
N THR A 1202 -35.53 51.45 4.72
CA THR A 1202 -34.09 51.21 4.49
C THR A 1202 -33.29 52.47 4.87
N PRO A 1203 -32.09 52.35 5.47
CA PRO A 1203 -31.27 53.52 5.87
C PRO A 1203 -30.40 54.04 4.72
N GLU A 1204 -30.16 55.36 4.70
CA GLU A 1204 -29.11 55.99 3.88
C GLU A 1204 -27.75 55.88 4.58
N PRO A 1205 -26.63 55.63 3.86
CA PRO A 1205 -25.29 55.91 4.35
C PRO A 1205 -24.88 57.37 4.09
N ASP A 1206 -24.29 57.99 5.10
CA ASP A 1206 -23.77 59.35 5.10
C ASP A 1206 -22.32 59.43 4.58
N GLY A 1207 -21.99 60.53 3.91
CA GLY A 1207 -20.76 60.63 3.12
C GLY A 1207 -19.55 61.24 3.85
N GLY A 1208 -18.38 60.63 3.62
CA GLY A 1208 -17.18 61.36 3.21
C GLY A 1208 -16.17 61.79 4.28
N ALA A 1209 -14.96 61.24 4.18
CA ALA A 1209 -13.71 61.94 4.52
C ALA A 1209 -12.56 61.43 3.63
N THR A 1210 -11.76 62.37 3.11
CA THR A 1210 -10.67 62.13 2.15
C THR A 1210 -9.35 61.72 2.80
N VAL A 1211 -8.58 60.83 2.14
CA VAL A 1211 -7.11 60.81 2.21
C VAL A 1211 -6.55 61.04 0.79
N ALA A 1212 -5.38 61.65 0.70
CA ALA A 1212 -4.89 62.32 -0.50
C ALA A 1212 -4.21 61.40 -1.53
N ALA A 1213 -4.09 61.91 -2.76
CA ALA A 1213 -3.53 61.21 -3.92
C ALA A 1213 -2.07 60.76 -3.77
N GLY A 1214 -1.81 59.49 -4.05
CA GLY A 1214 -0.64 59.00 -4.77
C GLY A 1214 -1.09 58.57 -6.17
N GLY A 1215 -0.24 58.72 -7.19
CA GLY A 1215 -0.66 58.50 -8.57
C GLY A 1215 -0.97 57.04 -8.88
N ALA A 1216 -2.14 56.76 -9.46
CA ALA A 1216 -2.38 55.53 -10.18
C ALA A 1216 -1.64 55.62 -11.53
N GLU A 1217 -0.74 54.69 -11.79
CA GLU A 1217 -0.28 54.44 -13.16
C GLU A 1217 -1.45 53.89 -13.98
N ALA A 1218 -1.43 54.11 -15.30
CA ALA A 1218 -2.48 53.56 -16.16
C ALA A 1218 -2.35 52.03 -16.16
N GLY A 1219 -3.39 51.35 -15.68
CA GLY A 1219 -3.42 49.88 -15.63
C GLY A 1219 -3.17 49.29 -17.01
N THR A 1220 -2.46 48.17 -17.05
CA THR A 1220 -2.20 47.44 -18.30
C THR A 1220 -3.29 46.39 -18.52
N GLY A 1221 -3.29 45.72 -19.68
CA GLY A 1221 -4.27 44.67 -19.97
C GLY A 1221 -4.24 43.49 -18.97
N ALA A 1222 -3.16 43.34 -18.19
CA ALA A 1222 -3.07 42.37 -17.10
C ALA A 1222 -4.10 42.64 -15.99
N ASP A 1223 -4.34 43.89 -15.61
CA ASP A 1223 -5.29 44.26 -14.54
C ASP A 1223 -6.75 43.90 -14.89
N VAL A 1224 -7.05 43.65 -16.17
CA VAL A 1224 -8.36 43.17 -16.63
C VAL A 1224 -8.46 41.64 -16.51
N LEU A 1225 -7.36 40.92 -16.80
CA LEU A 1225 -7.26 39.47 -16.68
C LEU A 1225 -7.25 39.01 -15.22
N ASP A 1226 -6.51 39.70 -14.35
CA ASP A 1226 -6.45 39.39 -12.91
C ASP A 1226 -7.80 39.59 -12.20
N ALA A 1227 -8.68 40.43 -12.77
CA ALA A 1227 -10.07 40.57 -12.34
C ALA A 1227 -11.01 39.47 -12.87
N GLY A 1228 -10.48 38.46 -13.58
CA GLY A 1228 -11.26 37.42 -14.25
C GLY A 1228 -12.06 37.91 -15.46
N GLU A 1229 -11.76 39.10 -15.98
CA GLU A 1229 -12.49 39.70 -17.10
C GLU A 1229 -11.75 39.60 -18.43
N ASN A 1230 -12.52 39.69 -19.52
CA ASN A 1230 -11.99 39.53 -20.87
C ASN A 1230 -11.25 40.81 -21.30
N PRO A 1231 -9.95 40.74 -21.68
CA PRO A 1231 -9.16 41.90 -22.11
C PRO A 1231 -9.55 42.41 -23.51
N GLU A 1232 -10.38 41.69 -24.27
CA GLU A 1232 -10.82 42.10 -25.61
C GLU A 1232 -11.95 43.14 -25.53
N CYS A 1233 -11.80 44.26 -26.24
CA CYS A 1233 -12.86 45.26 -26.32
C CYS A 1233 -14.09 44.67 -27.05
N PRO A 1234 -15.29 44.62 -26.44
CA PRO A 1234 -16.45 43.98 -27.05
C PRO A 1234 -16.99 44.72 -28.29
N ASP A 1235 -16.60 45.98 -28.49
CA ASP A 1235 -17.00 46.76 -29.67
C ASP A 1235 -16.03 46.60 -30.87
N CYS A 1236 -14.71 46.50 -30.62
CA CYS A 1236 -13.70 46.50 -31.69
C CYS A 1236 -12.67 45.36 -31.68
N GLY A 1237 -12.68 44.47 -30.69
CA GLY A 1237 -11.75 43.33 -30.55
C GLY A 1237 -10.32 43.69 -30.15
N SER A 1238 -10.02 44.95 -29.83
CA SER A 1238 -8.67 45.35 -29.40
C SER A 1238 -8.37 44.95 -27.95
N LEU A 1239 -7.19 44.40 -27.71
CA LEU A 1239 -6.63 44.08 -26.39
C LEU A 1239 -6.12 45.31 -25.61
N ALA A 1240 -6.22 46.52 -26.19
CA ALA A 1240 -5.87 47.78 -25.52
C ALA A 1240 -7.00 48.28 -24.61
N LEU A 1241 -7.39 47.45 -23.64
CA LEU A 1241 -8.46 47.71 -22.67
C LEU A 1241 -7.85 47.88 -21.28
N TYR A 1242 -8.19 48.98 -20.60
CA TYR A 1242 -7.64 49.31 -19.29
C TYR A 1242 -8.68 49.95 -18.38
N TYR A 1243 -8.46 49.88 -17.06
CA TYR A 1243 -9.27 50.59 -16.08
C TYR A 1243 -8.80 52.05 -15.92
N SER A 1244 -9.76 52.98 -16.01
CA SER A 1244 -9.55 54.42 -15.81
C SER A 1244 -10.73 55.04 -15.07
N GLU A 1245 -10.45 55.73 -13.96
CA GLU A 1245 -11.46 56.39 -13.11
C GLU A 1245 -12.65 55.50 -12.68
N GLY A 1246 -12.44 54.18 -12.59
CA GLY A 1246 -13.47 53.19 -12.23
C GLY A 1246 -14.24 52.60 -13.41
N CYS A 1247 -13.88 52.95 -14.65
CA CYS A 1247 -14.49 52.44 -15.87
C CYS A 1247 -13.46 51.70 -16.74
N LYS A 1248 -13.84 50.58 -17.35
CA LYS A 1248 -13.08 49.94 -18.45
C LYS A 1248 -13.14 50.85 -19.67
N THR A 1249 -12.00 51.19 -20.27
CA THR A 1249 -11.92 52.02 -21.47
C THR A 1249 -11.01 51.38 -22.51
N CYS A 1250 -11.46 51.28 -23.76
CA CYS A 1250 -10.65 50.81 -24.86
C CYS A 1250 -9.92 51.97 -25.54
N GLU A 1251 -8.59 51.92 -25.55
CA GLU A 1251 -7.75 52.95 -26.16
C GLU A 1251 -7.86 53.00 -27.69
N SER A 1252 -8.28 51.90 -28.32
CA SER A 1252 -8.35 51.77 -29.79
C SER A 1252 -9.64 52.30 -30.43
N CYS A 1253 -10.80 52.16 -29.78
CA CYS A 1253 -12.08 52.68 -30.30
C CYS A 1253 -12.79 53.71 -29.40
N GLY A 1254 -12.33 53.92 -28.16
CA GLY A 1254 -12.97 54.82 -27.20
C GLY A 1254 -14.25 54.27 -26.56
N TRP A 1255 -14.54 52.97 -26.72
CA TRP A 1255 -15.60 52.29 -25.98
C TRP A 1255 -15.29 52.33 -24.47
N SER A 1256 -16.29 52.58 -23.63
CA SER A 1256 -16.15 52.58 -22.18
C SER A 1256 -17.35 51.96 -21.46
N GLU A 1257 -17.09 51.26 -20.36
CA GLU A 1257 -18.06 50.57 -19.53
C GLU A 1257 -17.72 50.81 -18.05
N CYS A 1258 -18.67 51.42 -17.33
CA CYS A 1258 -18.69 51.59 -15.88
C CYS A 1258 -19.98 50.89 -15.37
#